data_AF-A0A1F3VG46-F1
#
_entry.id   AF-A0A1F3VG46-F1
#
_cell.length_a   1.000
_cell.length_b   1.000
_cell.length_c   1.000
_cell.angle_alpha   90.00
_cell.angle_beta   90.00
_cell.angle_gamma   90.00
#
_symmetry.space_group_name_H-M   'P 1'
#
loop_
_entity.id
_entity.type
_entity.pdbx_description
1 polymer ?
#
loop_
_entity_poly.entity_id
_entity_poly.type
_entity_poly.pdbx_seq_one_letter_code
_entity_poly.pdbx_strand_id
1 'polypeptide(L)'
;MKYFNRVVFLCVLSLLGACVPEANKKCSGDQVLVNGLCVSKISNNDLEQNLDCGVVLNHQEETRIMYQSSSARYPDSCKEEVQKRSCDNGQLLAWSGSFKSVSCSNEKIRYAASSVVAGQSCQSEIQKQICQNGQCGDWSPNKFSQTSCQVQGYLSCGNVLHNGSESRVAYSSSSVAYGQVCIQQNQTRTCNNGSWSAWSGTYANLSCSVQAAAACGNIASGAVEMRTMYQAAAISEGQACVFEIQNRKCTNGQFESWSGTFSQPKCVISRIRYESATVNPSATCKSQTQIMTCENAICGVWIPNTFTNNNCNIIADASLTTSITQYGITWTFATPVKYGQFVNGDYWIVDPGDGVKITKIDPGDVVHTDGIRHMNGSMINPNTTIQGYDGAGDYDATKNVGIGISAQKPLILRGNVSLVSTISNLTPGGAWHVSYVKTAAVLTCLSSIPPTDSFRPGISAPNKTLLNLKNINYSLLKNYASPVTPPDISTLANQFQMVWLDHGDWRTRLMRPSDGIPENYYYTQYFASAALLLHLNYTLEQKKKLLINFMQLGIDLYSFLESGSQGWAPDGGNMNERKWPIMFAGIMLNYAPMKNIGFKSGDYLYANGHGPGNPPSDFVYFGEDGQTFYVAQSDIDITNSSSWHPDTRTAPNYPYTKAMLGMPEWGIRYSTSPSLSDASWNANYRTIGTGVSTWAGTSIAVRMMSAKTLWNHNSYFDYIDRYMAISKGDRDPFGYVVPGEKAGARATGFIGAMYDTYRNQF
;
A
#
# COMPACT_ATOMS: atom_id res chain seq x y z
N MET A 1 70.11 26.70 -13.88
CA MET A 1 71.47 27.21 -13.56
C MET A 1 72.35 27.09 -14.80
N LYS A 2 73.51 27.77 -14.80
CA LYS A 2 74.73 27.65 -15.67
C LYS A 2 74.63 26.73 -16.92
N TYR A 3 74.83 27.21 -18.16
CA TYR A 3 76.04 27.76 -18.80
C TYR A 3 77.23 26.78 -19.02
N PHE A 4 77.95 27.03 -20.13
CA PHE A 4 79.13 26.36 -20.72
C PHE A 4 78.85 25.09 -21.59
N ASN A 5 79.28 24.93 -22.87
CA ASN A 5 80.24 25.56 -23.82
C ASN A 5 81.57 24.76 -24.02
N ARG A 6 82.12 24.85 -25.25
CA ARG A 6 83.48 24.47 -25.75
C ARG A 6 83.76 23.01 -26.21
N VAL A 7 84.71 22.72 -27.14
CA VAL A 7 85.28 23.45 -28.32
C VAL A 7 86.27 22.55 -29.13
N VAL A 8 86.62 22.92 -30.39
CA VAL A 8 87.86 22.61 -31.18
C VAL A 8 88.17 21.17 -31.64
N PHE A 9 88.44 20.99 -32.95
CA PHE A 9 89.77 20.59 -33.48
C PHE A 9 90.01 21.02 -34.95
N LEU A 10 91.27 21.19 -35.39
CA LEU A 10 91.67 21.94 -36.61
C LEU A 10 93.07 21.53 -37.14
N CYS A 11 93.24 21.36 -38.47
CA CYS A 11 94.51 21.41 -39.27
C CYS A 11 94.16 21.59 -40.79
N VAL A 12 94.92 22.17 -41.75
CA VAL A 12 96.28 22.79 -41.89
C VAL A 12 97.35 21.95 -42.66
N LEU A 13 98.20 22.64 -43.47
CA LEU A 13 99.30 22.18 -44.39
C LEU A 13 98.83 21.62 -45.78
N SER A 14 99.52 21.74 -46.94
CA SER A 14 100.73 22.48 -47.44
C SER A 14 100.87 22.24 -49.00
N LEU A 15 101.76 22.81 -49.87
CA LEU A 15 102.57 24.06 -50.01
C LEU A 15 103.17 24.17 -51.46
N LEU A 16 103.45 25.41 -51.97
CA LEU A 16 104.34 25.78 -53.13
C LEU A 16 103.95 25.29 -54.57
N GLY A 17 104.44 25.79 -55.73
CA GLY A 17 105.36 26.90 -56.15
C GLY A 17 106.16 26.51 -57.45
N ALA A 18 106.71 27.34 -58.36
CA ALA A 18 106.63 28.80 -58.70
C ALA A 18 107.36 29.11 -60.08
N CYS A 19 107.45 30.40 -60.51
CA CYS A 19 108.27 31.01 -61.62
C CYS A 19 107.80 30.84 -63.11
N VAL A 20 107.78 31.84 -64.05
CA VAL A 20 108.51 33.12 -64.38
C VAL A 20 109.75 32.91 -65.30
N PRO A 21 109.79 33.52 -66.53
CA PRO A 21 110.51 34.81 -66.76
C PRO A 21 109.92 35.79 -67.82
N GLU A 22 110.54 36.98 -67.96
CA GLU A 22 110.13 38.13 -68.81
C GLU A 22 111.09 38.42 -70.01
N ALA A 23 110.68 39.29 -70.95
CA ALA A 23 111.59 40.09 -71.79
C ALA A 23 110.90 41.35 -72.39
N ASN A 24 111.65 42.45 -72.60
CA ASN A 24 111.16 43.74 -73.11
C ASN A 24 112.12 44.36 -74.14
N LYS A 25 111.62 45.00 -75.22
CA LYS A 25 112.29 46.10 -75.98
C LYS A 25 111.39 46.77 -77.03
N LYS A 26 111.74 48.01 -77.42
CA LYS A 26 111.16 48.80 -78.54
C LYS A 26 112.28 49.48 -79.34
N CYS A 27 112.06 49.75 -80.63
CA CYS A 27 112.87 50.67 -81.45
C CYS A 27 112.33 52.10 -81.39
N SER A 28 113.16 53.08 -81.77
CA SER A 28 112.85 54.51 -81.86
C SER A 28 112.21 54.91 -83.20
N GLY A 29 111.71 56.15 -83.29
CA GLY A 29 110.66 56.57 -84.23
C GLY A 29 110.92 56.50 -85.74
N ASP A 30 112.17 56.32 -86.16
CA ASP A 30 112.59 56.48 -87.57
C ASP A 30 112.75 55.15 -88.31
N GLN A 31 112.44 54.02 -87.64
CA GLN A 31 112.67 52.67 -88.13
C GLN A 31 111.49 51.72 -87.84
N VAL A 32 111.34 50.67 -88.66
CA VAL A 32 110.32 49.62 -88.47
C VAL A 32 111.00 48.30 -88.12
N LEU A 33 110.44 47.57 -87.14
CA LEU A 33 110.95 46.27 -86.67
C LEU A 33 110.56 45.14 -87.64
N VAL A 34 111.55 44.44 -88.18
CA VAL A 34 111.37 43.23 -89.02
C VAL A 34 112.38 42.18 -88.56
N ASN A 35 111.90 40.97 -88.23
CA ASN A 35 112.72 39.83 -87.80
C ASN A 35 113.77 40.13 -86.70
N GLY A 36 113.45 41.03 -85.76
CA GLY A 36 114.30 41.38 -84.63
C GLY A 36 115.32 42.51 -84.88
N LEU A 37 115.34 43.10 -86.08
CA LEU A 37 116.18 44.25 -86.45
C LEU A 37 115.31 45.40 -87.00
N CYS A 38 115.85 46.61 -87.08
CA CYS A 38 115.09 47.83 -87.41
C CYS A 38 115.66 48.58 -88.63
N VAL A 39 114.80 48.98 -89.58
CA VAL A 39 115.17 49.42 -90.95
C VAL A 39 114.28 50.58 -91.48
N SER A 40 114.68 51.26 -92.57
CA SER A 40 114.13 52.55 -93.09
C SER A 40 113.61 52.50 -94.56
N LYS A 41 113.01 53.59 -95.06
CA LYS A 41 112.23 53.71 -96.34
C LYS A 41 112.87 54.60 -97.42
N ILE A 42 112.62 54.31 -98.71
CA ILE A 42 112.79 55.21 -99.91
C ILE A 42 111.65 54.93 -100.95
N SER A 43 111.42 55.84 -101.91
CA SER A 43 110.38 55.82 -102.99
C SER A 43 110.93 56.14 -104.39
N ASN A 44 110.18 55.85 -105.48
CA ASN A 44 109.85 56.76 -106.62
C ASN A 44 109.09 56.07 -107.78
N ASN A 45 108.71 56.86 -108.81
CA ASN A 45 107.77 56.53 -109.91
C ASN A 45 108.43 56.42 -111.32
N ASP A 46 107.58 56.24 -112.34
CA ASP A 46 107.73 56.48 -113.80
C ASP A 46 108.34 55.35 -114.65
N LEU A 47 107.84 55.00 -115.86
CA LEU A 47 106.51 55.18 -116.50
C LEU A 47 106.37 54.20 -117.71
N GLU A 48 105.12 53.90 -118.12
CA GLU A 48 104.66 53.15 -119.32
C GLU A 48 104.74 51.59 -119.40
N GLN A 49 103.55 51.00 -119.63
CA GLN A 49 103.19 49.75 -120.35
C GLN A 49 103.71 48.36 -119.92
N ASN A 50 103.04 47.75 -118.92
CA ASN A 50 102.56 46.35 -118.92
C ASN A 50 101.53 46.13 -117.79
N LEU A 51 100.64 45.11 -117.86
CA LEU A 51 99.52 44.90 -116.92
C LEU A 51 99.34 43.44 -116.47
N ASP A 52 99.97 43.08 -115.35
CA ASP A 52 99.89 41.76 -114.68
C ASP A 52 99.43 41.89 -113.21
N CYS A 53 98.89 40.83 -112.62
CA CYS A 53 98.43 40.81 -111.21
C CYS A 53 99.52 40.47 -110.17
N GLY A 54 100.80 40.62 -110.50
CA GLY A 54 101.91 40.26 -109.61
C GLY A 54 102.30 38.78 -109.71
N VAL A 55 102.10 37.99 -108.64
CA VAL A 55 102.55 36.58 -108.59
C VAL A 55 101.69 35.62 -109.42
N VAL A 56 100.49 36.06 -109.83
CA VAL A 56 99.58 35.32 -110.70
C VAL A 56 99.57 36.04 -112.05
N LEU A 57 100.10 35.37 -113.08
CA LEU A 57 100.08 35.86 -114.46
C LEU A 57 98.64 35.95 -114.98
N ASN A 58 98.42 36.79 -115.99
CA ASN A 58 97.12 36.90 -116.65
C ASN A 58 96.61 35.51 -117.08
N HIS A 59 95.39 35.13 -116.65
CA HIS A 59 94.77 33.80 -116.81
C HIS A 59 95.29 32.61 -115.96
N GLN A 60 95.79 32.81 -114.72
CA GLN A 60 96.04 31.71 -113.75
C GLN A 60 95.19 31.77 -112.45
N GLU A 61 95.15 30.67 -111.67
CA GLU A 61 94.36 30.48 -110.43
C GLU A 61 95.18 30.11 -109.17
N GLU A 62 94.66 30.43 -107.98
CA GLU A 62 95.13 29.93 -106.66
C GLU A 62 93.99 29.38 -105.76
N THR A 63 94.31 28.62 -104.68
CA THR A 63 93.33 27.83 -103.87
C THR A 63 93.55 27.84 -102.35
N ARG A 64 92.49 27.71 -101.51
CA ARG A 64 92.57 27.54 -100.03
C ARG A 64 91.43 26.69 -99.44
N ILE A 65 91.52 26.24 -98.18
CA ILE A 65 90.44 25.52 -97.43
C ILE A 65 89.88 26.41 -96.31
N MET A 66 88.55 26.42 -96.12
CA MET A 66 87.84 27.14 -95.05
C MET A 66 86.76 26.25 -94.39
N TYR A 67 86.40 26.53 -93.14
CA TYR A 67 85.32 25.89 -92.36
C TYR A 67 84.07 26.77 -92.25
N GLN A 68 82.89 26.13 -92.17
CA GLN A 68 81.58 26.79 -92.10
C GLN A 68 81.42 27.66 -90.83
N SER A 69 81.96 27.20 -89.71
CA SER A 69 81.88 27.82 -88.39
C SER A 69 83.18 27.60 -87.60
N SER A 70 83.33 28.26 -86.45
CA SER A 70 84.44 28.04 -85.50
C SER A 70 84.15 26.91 -84.49
N SER A 71 82.91 26.39 -84.45
CA SER A 71 82.53 25.23 -83.64
C SER A 71 81.27 24.53 -84.18
N ALA A 72 81.16 23.25 -83.84
CA ALA A 72 79.99 22.40 -83.99
C ALA A 72 79.69 21.71 -82.65
N ARG A 73 78.41 21.46 -82.36
CA ARG A 73 77.97 20.74 -81.15
C ARG A 73 77.31 19.44 -81.55
N TYR A 74 77.60 18.38 -80.81
CA TYR A 74 76.97 17.08 -81.01
C TYR A 74 75.43 17.21 -81.16
N PRO A 75 74.83 16.61 -82.21
CA PRO A 75 75.40 15.60 -83.10
C PRO A 75 76.23 16.14 -84.29
N ASP A 76 76.23 17.45 -84.55
CA ASP A 76 76.93 18.03 -85.70
C ASP A 76 78.47 18.01 -85.55
N SER A 77 79.15 17.94 -86.69
CA SER A 77 80.59 18.02 -86.85
C SER A 77 81.00 19.15 -87.80
N CYS A 78 82.26 19.56 -87.68
CA CYS A 78 82.88 20.59 -88.53
C CYS A 78 82.85 20.25 -90.03
N LYS A 79 82.41 21.22 -90.85
CA LYS A 79 82.29 21.11 -92.33
C LYS A 79 83.25 22.08 -93.02
N GLU A 80 83.87 21.64 -94.10
CA GLU A 80 84.91 22.36 -94.86
C GLU A 80 84.58 22.53 -96.35
N GLU A 81 85.20 23.54 -96.98
CA GLU A 81 85.00 23.97 -98.38
C GLU A 81 86.35 24.42 -98.96
N VAL A 82 86.62 24.11 -100.23
CA VAL A 82 87.82 24.56 -100.96
C VAL A 82 87.44 25.72 -101.88
N GLN A 83 88.20 26.81 -101.81
CA GLN A 83 87.92 28.11 -102.44
C GLN A 83 89.02 28.48 -103.44
N LYS A 84 88.68 29.19 -104.52
CA LYS A 84 89.61 29.57 -105.61
C LYS A 84 89.45 31.01 -106.11
N ARG A 85 90.46 31.59 -106.77
CA ARG A 85 90.33 32.82 -107.58
C ARG A 85 91.38 32.94 -108.70
N SER A 86 91.14 33.85 -109.65
CA SER A 86 91.93 34.01 -110.89
C SER A 86 92.35 35.47 -111.17
N CYS A 87 93.34 35.69 -112.03
CA CYS A 87 93.77 37.02 -112.54
C CYS A 87 93.23 37.28 -113.96
N ASP A 88 92.69 38.48 -114.21
CA ASP A 88 92.28 38.97 -115.54
C ASP A 88 92.61 40.47 -115.69
N ASN A 89 93.36 40.84 -116.74
CA ASN A 89 93.77 42.21 -117.11
C ASN A 89 94.18 43.12 -115.93
N GLY A 90 95.03 42.60 -115.03
CA GLY A 90 95.60 43.35 -113.91
C GLY A 90 94.73 43.41 -112.65
N GLN A 91 93.59 42.71 -112.58
CA GLN A 91 92.83 42.52 -111.35
C GLN A 91 92.67 41.04 -110.95
N LEU A 92 92.86 40.76 -109.66
CA LEU A 92 92.51 39.48 -109.06
C LEU A 92 91.02 39.45 -108.69
N LEU A 93 90.33 38.41 -109.16
CA LEU A 93 88.93 38.17 -108.86
C LEU A 93 88.71 37.74 -107.39
N ALA A 94 87.44 37.72 -106.97
CA ALA A 94 87.07 37.28 -105.62
C ALA A 94 87.25 35.76 -105.43
N TRP A 95 87.48 35.34 -104.19
CA TRP A 95 87.48 33.92 -103.81
C TRP A 95 86.07 33.31 -103.99
N SER A 96 85.99 32.19 -104.71
CA SER A 96 84.79 31.36 -104.81
C SER A 96 84.49 30.67 -103.47
N GLY A 97 83.23 30.26 -103.27
CA GLY A 97 82.77 29.66 -102.02
C GLY A 97 82.25 30.69 -101.00
N SER A 98 81.92 30.20 -99.81
CA SER A 98 81.11 30.91 -98.81
C SER A 98 81.63 30.82 -97.37
N PHE A 99 82.46 29.81 -97.06
CA PHE A 99 82.96 29.52 -95.72
C PHE A 99 84.07 30.50 -95.30
N LYS A 100 84.19 30.78 -93.99
CA LYS A 100 84.99 31.92 -93.48
C LYS A 100 85.86 31.64 -92.26
N SER A 101 85.73 30.49 -91.60
CA SER A 101 86.56 30.14 -90.44
C SER A 101 87.80 29.36 -90.88
N VAL A 102 88.96 29.59 -90.25
CA VAL A 102 90.20 28.82 -90.54
C VAL A 102 90.35 27.57 -89.66
N SER A 103 89.42 27.36 -88.72
CA SER A 103 89.40 26.27 -87.77
C SER A 103 87.98 26.00 -87.27
N CYS A 104 87.75 24.82 -86.68
CA CYS A 104 86.47 24.47 -86.05
C CYS A 104 86.69 23.50 -84.86
N SER A 105 85.72 23.38 -83.94
CA SER A 105 85.81 22.49 -82.77
C SER A 105 84.52 21.75 -82.43
N ASN A 106 84.60 20.48 -82.01
CA ASN A 106 83.48 19.61 -81.65
C ASN A 106 83.34 19.46 -80.11
N GLU A 107 82.13 19.20 -79.58
CA GLU A 107 81.84 19.00 -78.14
C GLU A 107 80.96 17.74 -77.86
N LYS A 108 81.18 17.00 -76.76
CA LYS A 108 80.36 15.84 -76.31
C LYS A 108 80.31 15.67 -74.77
N ILE A 109 79.32 14.94 -74.22
CA ILE A 109 79.14 14.68 -72.76
C ILE A 109 79.44 13.21 -72.40
N ARG A 110 79.94 12.94 -71.19
CA ARG A 110 80.13 11.59 -70.61
C ARG A 110 79.87 11.53 -69.09
N TYR A 111 79.59 10.33 -68.56
CA TYR A 111 79.25 10.03 -67.17
C TYR A 111 80.25 9.06 -66.51
N ALA A 112 80.37 9.14 -65.18
CA ALA A 112 81.32 8.33 -64.39
C ALA A 112 80.91 6.85 -64.21
N ALA A 113 79.60 6.57 -64.11
CA ALA A 113 79.04 5.23 -63.87
C ALA A 113 77.65 5.11 -64.53
N SER A 114 77.17 3.88 -64.72
CA SER A 114 75.87 3.59 -65.37
C SER A 114 74.67 3.53 -64.41
N SER A 115 74.88 3.31 -63.10
CA SER A 115 73.81 3.34 -62.10
C SER A 115 74.34 3.56 -60.68
N VAL A 116 73.46 4.08 -59.80
CA VAL A 116 73.71 4.25 -58.36
C VAL A 116 72.48 3.85 -57.52
N VAL A 117 72.70 3.57 -56.23
CA VAL A 117 71.64 3.16 -55.29
C VAL A 117 70.74 4.33 -54.86
N ALA A 118 69.58 4.00 -54.26
CA ALA A 118 68.62 4.99 -53.76
C ALA A 118 69.29 6.02 -52.82
N GLY A 119 69.15 7.31 -53.17
CA GLY A 119 69.73 8.43 -52.42
C GLY A 119 71.10 8.94 -52.91
N GLN A 120 71.64 8.42 -54.01
CA GLN A 120 72.90 8.89 -54.64
C GLN A 120 72.66 9.61 -55.98
N SER A 121 73.66 10.32 -56.50
CA SER A 121 73.54 11.13 -57.74
C SER A 121 74.67 10.89 -58.76
N CYS A 122 74.33 11.02 -60.04
CA CYS A 122 75.21 10.73 -61.18
C CYS A 122 76.15 11.90 -61.53
N GLN A 123 77.43 11.62 -61.77
CA GLN A 123 78.47 12.61 -62.12
C GLN A 123 78.77 12.62 -63.64
N SER A 124 79.06 13.79 -64.22
CA SER A 124 79.29 13.97 -65.68
C SER A 124 80.30 15.07 -66.05
N GLU A 125 80.82 15.04 -67.28
CA GLU A 125 81.77 16.03 -67.84
C GLU A 125 81.47 16.34 -69.32
N ILE A 126 82.05 17.43 -69.84
CA ILE A 126 82.08 17.79 -71.27
C ILE A 126 83.51 17.64 -71.81
N GLN A 127 83.66 17.05 -72.99
CA GLN A 127 84.91 16.82 -73.71
C GLN A 127 84.89 17.58 -75.05
N LYS A 128 86.03 18.08 -75.54
CA LYS A 128 86.12 18.85 -76.81
C LYS A 128 87.30 18.44 -77.70
N GLN A 129 87.20 18.70 -79.01
CA GLN A 129 88.18 18.38 -80.04
C GLN A 129 88.33 19.57 -81.02
N ILE A 130 89.51 19.85 -81.58
CA ILE A 130 89.74 20.98 -82.53
C ILE A 130 90.26 20.46 -83.87
N CYS A 131 89.81 21.06 -84.97
CA CYS A 131 90.13 20.75 -86.37
C CYS A 131 90.69 21.96 -87.14
N GLN A 132 91.75 21.75 -87.91
CA GLN A 132 92.42 22.73 -88.79
C GLN A 132 93.04 22.01 -90.00
N ASN A 133 93.06 22.66 -91.17
CA ASN A 133 93.70 22.16 -92.41
C ASN A 133 93.38 20.68 -92.76
N GLY A 134 92.14 20.24 -92.55
CA GLY A 134 91.69 18.88 -92.85
C GLY A 134 91.99 17.82 -91.77
N GLN A 135 92.52 18.20 -90.60
CA GLN A 135 92.84 17.26 -89.51
C GLN A 135 92.29 17.73 -88.16
N CYS A 136 91.86 16.79 -87.32
CA CYS A 136 91.35 17.02 -85.96
C CYS A 136 92.23 16.36 -84.90
N GLY A 137 92.52 17.07 -83.80
CA GLY A 137 93.31 16.55 -82.67
C GLY A 137 92.52 15.62 -81.74
N ASP A 138 92.97 15.47 -80.49
CA ASP A 138 92.33 14.60 -79.49
C ASP A 138 91.14 15.23 -78.75
N TRP A 139 90.36 14.38 -78.07
CA TRP A 139 89.29 14.80 -77.16
C TRP A 139 89.83 15.11 -75.75
N SER A 140 89.59 16.31 -75.25
CA SER A 140 90.03 16.75 -73.92
C SER A 140 88.97 17.61 -73.19
N PRO A 141 88.79 17.46 -71.85
CA PRO A 141 89.29 16.36 -71.02
C PRO A 141 88.71 15.01 -71.45
N ASN A 142 89.22 13.91 -70.91
CA ASN A 142 88.70 12.56 -71.18
C ASN A 142 88.84 11.65 -69.95
N LYS A 143 88.03 11.91 -68.91
CA LYS A 143 88.01 11.15 -67.64
C LYS A 143 86.84 10.16 -67.56
N PHE A 144 85.73 10.48 -68.21
CA PHE A 144 84.48 9.71 -68.14
C PHE A 144 84.16 9.03 -69.48
N SER A 145 83.61 7.82 -69.41
CA SER A 145 83.38 6.96 -70.57
C SER A 145 81.91 6.59 -70.83
N GLN A 146 81.05 6.62 -69.80
CA GLN A 146 79.66 6.18 -69.91
C GLN A 146 78.79 7.21 -70.62
N THR A 147 77.74 6.77 -71.32
CA THR A 147 76.80 7.64 -72.05
C THR A 147 75.54 8.01 -71.28
N SER A 148 75.23 7.31 -70.18
CA SER A 148 74.05 7.54 -69.34
C SER A 148 74.25 6.98 -67.92
N CYS A 149 73.36 7.36 -66.98
CA CYS A 149 73.37 6.91 -65.58
C CYS A 149 71.93 6.88 -65.00
N GLN A 150 71.64 6.03 -64.00
CA GLN A 150 70.30 5.81 -63.41
C GLN A 150 70.34 5.65 -61.86
N VAL A 151 69.20 5.78 -61.17
CA VAL A 151 69.06 5.68 -59.70
C VAL A 151 67.95 4.69 -59.30
N GLN A 152 68.14 3.90 -58.24
CA GLN A 152 67.17 2.92 -57.72
C GLN A 152 66.22 3.48 -56.62
N GLY A 153 65.20 2.71 -56.20
CA GLY A 153 64.15 3.12 -55.24
C GLY A 153 63.96 2.19 -54.02
N TYR A 154 63.02 2.54 -53.13
CA TYR A 154 62.75 1.89 -51.83
C TYR A 154 61.65 0.80 -51.85
N LEU A 155 61.63 -0.07 -50.84
CA LEU A 155 60.72 -1.22 -50.71
C LEU A 155 59.47 -0.95 -49.83
N SER A 156 58.36 -1.64 -50.14
CA SER A 156 57.08 -1.57 -49.40
C SER A 156 56.85 -2.74 -48.44
N CYS A 157 56.00 -2.53 -47.44
CA CYS A 157 55.58 -3.54 -46.46
C CYS A 157 54.24 -4.13 -46.89
N GLY A 158 54.28 -5.03 -47.88
CA GLY A 158 53.08 -5.42 -48.64
C GLY A 158 52.53 -4.22 -49.42
N ASN A 159 51.23 -3.94 -49.25
CA ASN A 159 50.54 -2.85 -49.96
C ASN A 159 50.89 -1.44 -49.44
N VAL A 160 51.57 -1.32 -48.30
CA VAL A 160 51.91 -0.01 -47.70
C VAL A 160 53.34 0.39 -48.09
N LEU A 161 53.47 1.48 -48.84
CA LEU A 161 54.77 2.04 -49.26
C LEU A 161 55.64 2.45 -48.07
N HIS A 162 56.94 2.60 -48.30
CA HIS A 162 57.87 3.14 -47.31
C HIS A 162 57.36 4.50 -46.77
N ASN A 163 57.39 4.66 -45.45
CA ASN A 163 56.85 5.77 -44.65
C ASN A 163 55.31 5.87 -44.61
N GLY A 164 54.59 4.94 -45.24
CA GLY A 164 53.16 4.72 -44.97
C GLY A 164 52.92 4.00 -43.64
N SER A 165 51.72 4.16 -43.08
CA SER A 165 51.34 3.63 -41.76
C SER A 165 50.03 2.84 -41.78
N GLU A 166 49.89 1.95 -40.80
CA GLU A 166 48.70 1.14 -40.53
C GLU A 166 48.17 1.44 -39.11
N SER A 167 46.86 1.28 -38.89
CA SER A 167 46.16 1.59 -37.64
C SER A 167 45.28 0.43 -37.16
N ARG A 168 45.17 0.22 -35.84
CA ARG A 168 44.23 -0.72 -35.22
C ARG A 168 43.64 -0.16 -33.92
N VAL A 169 42.59 -0.79 -33.40
CA VAL A 169 42.09 -0.58 -32.04
C VAL A 169 42.52 -1.74 -31.15
N ALA A 170 42.90 -1.46 -29.90
CA ALA A 170 43.18 -2.45 -28.86
C ALA A 170 42.56 -2.04 -27.52
N TYR A 171 42.35 -2.99 -26.60
CA TYR A 171 41.68 -2.81 -25.31
C TYR A 171 42.58 -3.16 -24.13
N SER A 172 42.40 -2.47 -23.00
CA SER A 172 43.19 -2.67 -21.78
C SER A 172 43.01 -4.07 -21.16
N SER A 173 41.82 -4.65 -21.29
CA SER A 173 41.46 -6.01 -20.86
C SER A 173 40.68 -6.73 -21.96
N SER A 174 40.65 -8.06 -21.93
CA SER A 174 39.77 -8.89 -22.75
C SER A 174 38.35 -9.01 -22.17
N SER A 175 38.15 -8.68 -20.90
CA SER A 175 36.82 -8.61 -20.27
C SER A 175 36.78 -7.64 -19.08
N VAL A 176 35.60 -7.10 -18.79
CA VAL A 176 35.33 -6.21 -17.64
C VAL A 176 34.05 -6.65 -16.91
N ALA A 177 33.94 -6.33 -15.62
CA ALA A 177 32.80 -6.69 -14.79
C ALA A 177 31.48 -6.05 -15.27
N TYR A 178 30.34 -6.62 -14.87
CA TYR A 178 29.01 -6.08 -15.17
C TYR A 178 28.90 -4.59 -14.77
N GLY A 179 28.40 -3.76 -15.68
CA GLY A 179 28.28 -2.30 -15.50
C GLY A 179 29.57 -1.49 -15.73
N GLN A 180 30.69 -2.12 -16.10
CA GLN A 180 31.92 -1.43 -16.51
C GLN A 180 32.03 -1.28 -18.04
N VAL A 181 32.90 -0.36 -18.49
CA VAL A 181 33.11 -0.06 -19.92
C VAL A 181 34.51 -0.49 -20.37
N CYS A 182 34.59 -1.11 -21.54
CA CYS A 182 35.85 -1.51 -22.17
C CYS A 182 36.67 -0.28 -22.62
N ILE A 183 37.84 -0.07 -22.02
CA ILE A 183 38.73 1.05 -22.35
C ILE A 183 39.59 0.69 -23.57
N GLN A 184 39.54 1.53 -24.60
CA GLN A 184 40.21 1.31 -25.88
C GLN A 184 41.33 2.33 -26.18
N GLN A 185 42.28 1.91 -27.01
CA GLN A 185 43.42 2.69 -27.49
C GLN A 185 43.59 2.46 -28.99
N ASN A 186 43.69 3.54 -29.75
CA ASN A 186 44.10 3.47 -31.16
C ASN A 186 45.63 3.32 -31.21
N GLN A 187 46.11 2.36 -31.99
CA GLN A 187 47.52 2.01 -32.12
C GLN A 187 47.93 2.07 -33.60
N THR A 188 49.17 2.45 -33.85
CA THR A 188 49.72 2.67 -35.20
C THR A 188 51.09 2.05 -35.38
N ARG A 189 51.45 1.68 -36.62
CA ARG A 189 52.81 1.28 -37.00
C ARG A 189 53.17 1.79 -38.40
N THR A 190 54.46 1.92 -38.69
CA THR A 190 54.97 2.55 -39.92
C THR A 190 55.89 1.58 -40.69
N CYS A 191 55.85 1.64 -42.02
CA CYS A 191 56.69 0.84 -42.91
C CYS A 191 58.07 1.48 -43.14
N ASN A 192 59.14 0.83 -42.68
CA ASN A 192 60.51 1.21 -42.96
C ASN A 192 61.17 0.23 -43.93
N ASN A 193 61.26 0.60 -45.21
CA ASN A 193 61.93 -0.12 -46.29
C ASN A 193 61.71 -1.66 -46.30
N GLY A 194 60.44 -2.09 -46.28
CA GLY A 194 60.04 -3.50 -46.26
C GLY A 194 59.77 -4.11 -44.88
N SER A 195 60.13 -3.44 -43.78
CA SER A 195 59.90 -3.91 -42.40
C SER A 195 58.93 -3.01 -41.63
N TRP A 196 58.02 -3.61 -40.87
CA TRP A 196 57.10 -2.89 -39.98
C TRP A 196 57.76 -2.48 -38.65
N SER A 197 57.45 -1.27 -38.15
CA SER A 197 57.70 -0.93 -36.76
C SER A 197 56.85 -1.75 -35.79
N ALA A 198 57.21 -1.72 -34.50
CA ALA A 198 56.28 -2.09 -33.44
C ALA A 198 55.01 -1.21 -33.49
N TRP A 199 53.91 -1.73 -32.94
CA TRP A 199 52.69 -0.95 -32.69
C TRP A 199 52.94 0.05 -31.55
N SER A 200 52.46 1.28 -31.73
CA SER A 200 52.42 2.29 -30.67
C SER A 200 51.40 1.94 -29.59
N GLY A 201 51.63 2.40 -28.35
CA GLY A 201 50.78 2.08 -27.21
C GLY A 201 51.18 0.79 -26.46
N THR A 202 50.30 0.31 -25.59
CA THR A 202 50.57 -0.81 -24.66
C THR A 202 49.44 -1.82 -24.54
N TYR A 203 48.23 -1.52 -25.05
CA TYR A 203 47.08 -2.41 -24.96
C TYR A 203 47.24 -3.61 -25.91
N ALA A 204 46.97 -4.82 -25.41
CA ALA A 204 47.25 -6.07 -26.12
C ALA A 204 46.01 -6.77 -26.70
N ASN A 205 44.82 -6.55 -26.11
CA ASN A 205 43.60 -7.28 -26.45
C ASN A 205 42.95 -6.67 -27.69
N LEU A 206 42.53 -7.48 -28.67
CA LEU A 206 41.85 -7.00 -29.89
C LEU A 206 40.32 -6.98 -29.76
N SER A 207 39.79 -7.47 -28.64
CA SER A 207 38.37 -7.46 -28.27
C SER A 207 38.24 -7.34 -26.76
N CYS A 208 37.09 -6.85 -26.29
CA CYS A 208 36.75 -6.76 -24.87
C CYS A 208 35.24 -7.01 -24.67
N SER A 209 34.87 -7.81 -23.67
CA SER A 209 33.47 -8.14 -23.35
C SER A 209 33.08 -7.72 -21.93
N VAL A 210 31.86 -7.20 -21.77
CA VAL A 210 31.27 -6.92 -20.45
C VAL A 210 30.62 -8.21 -19.91
N GLN A 211 30.91 -8.58 -18.67
CA GLN A 211 30.30 -9.74 -18.01
C GLN A 211 28.79 -9.55 -17.80
N ALA A 212 28.04 -10.64 -17.87
CA ALA A 212 26.60 -10.65 -17.57
C ALA A 212 26.33 -10.44 -16.07
N ALA A 213 25.13 -9.91 -15.75
CA ALA A 213 24.70 -9.74 -14.36
C ALA A 213 24.49 -11.10 -13.66
N ALA A 214 24.87 -11.18 -12.38
CA ALA A 214 24.76 -12.40 -11.60
C ALA A 214 23.29 -12.77 -11.28
N ALA A 215 22.97 -14.06 -11.32
CA ALA A 215 21.66 -14.59 -10.92
C ALA A 215 21.57 -14.80 -9.41
N CYS A 216 20.36 -14.68 -8.85
CA CYS A 216 20.05 -14.94 -7.46
C CYS A 216 19.62 -16.40 -7.32
N GLY A 217 20.60 -17.30 -7.28
CA GLY A 217 20.37 -18.73 -7.45
C GLY A 217 19.80 -19.01 -8.85
N ASN A 218 18.59 -19.57 -8.92
CA ASN A 218 17.91 -19.89 -10.18
C ASN A 218 17.16 -18.69 -10.81
N ILE A 219 17.08 -17.54 -10.13
CA ILE A 219 16.36 -16.35 -10.63
C ILE A 219 17.34 -15.40 -11.31
N ALA A 220 17.16 -15.15 -12.60
CA ALA A 220 18.01 -14.23 -13.37
C ALA A 220 17.90 -12.77 -12.87
N SER A 221 18.99 -12.00 -12.98
CA SER A 221 18.96 -10.57 -12.65
C SER A 221 17.93 -9.83 -13.49
N GLY A 222 17.06 -9.06 -12.83
CA GLY A 222 15.89 -8.39 -13.41
C GLY A 222 14.57 -9.14 -13.22
N ALA A 223 14.59 -10.46 -12.99
CA ALA A 223 13.39 -11.25 -12.73
C ALA A 223 12.96 -11.19 -11.25
N VAL A 224 11.74 -11.66 -10.97
CA VAL A 224 11.14 -11.68 -9.63
C VAL A 224 10.91 -13.11 -9.12
N GLU A 225 11.11 -13.31 -7.83
CA GLU A 225 10.63 -14.46 -7.08
C GLU A 225 9.29 -14.10 -6.42
N MET A 226 8.38 -15.08 -6.28
CA MET A 226 7.06 -14.90 -5.67
C MET A 226 6.77 -15.94 -4.59
N ARG A 227 6.01 -15.55 -3.56
CA ARG A 227 5.50 -16.45 -2.51
C ARG A 227 4.11 -16.01 -2.05
N THR A 228 3.29 -16.95 -1.58
CA THR A 228 2.04 -16.63 -0.88
C THR A 228 2.29 -16.56 0.62
N MET A 229 1.85 -15.47 1.27
CA MET A 229 1.91 -15.32 2.73
C MET A 229 0.53 -15.01 3.29
N TYR A 230 0.25 -15.45 4.52
CA TYR A 230 -1.00 -15.29 5.24
C TYR A 230 -0.87 -14.33 6.42
N GLN A 231 -1.95 -13.62 6.72
CA GLN A 231 -2.02 -12.63 7.80
C GLN A 231 -1.89 -13.27 9.20
N ALA A 232 -2.42 -14.49 9.37
CA ALA A 232 -2.45 -15.23 10.63
C ALA A 232 -2.12 -16.72 10.43
N ALA A 233 -1.51 -17.34 11.44
CA ALA A 233 -1.08 -18.73 11.39
C ALA A 233 -2.24 -19.71 11.63
N ALA A 234 -3.24 -19.30 12.42
CA ALA A 234 -4.44 -20.07 12.72
C ALA A 234 -5.65 -19.15 12.94
N ILE A 235 -6.84 -19.63 12.60
CA ILE A 235 -8.13 -18.93 12.74
C ILE A 235 -9.27 -19.91 13.09
N SER A 236 -10.41 -19.37 13.52
CA SER A 236 -11.61 -20.15 13.88
C SER A 236 -12.56 -20.35 12.68
N GLU A 237 -13.41 -21.38 12.76
CA GLU A 237 -14.50 -21.58 11.80
C GLU A 237 -15.36 -20.31 11.62
N GLY A 238 -15.63 -19.96 10.35
CA GLY A 238 -16.32 -18.72 9.98
C GLY A 238 -15.41 -17.54 9.65
N GLN A 239 -14.10 -17.62 9.94
CA GLN A 239 -13.10 -16.66 9.46
C GLN A 239 -12.43 -17.15 8.16
N ALA A 240 -11.89 -16.22 7.37
CA ALA A 240 -11.16 -16.52 6.13
C ALA A 240 -9.63 -16.40 6.32
N CYS A 241 -8.87 -17.33 5.72
CA CYS A 241 -7.41 -17.26 5.68
C CYS A 241 -6.96 -16.21 4.65
N VAL A 242 -6.95 -14.93 5.06
CA VAL A 242 -6.51 -13.81 4.22
C VAL A 242 -5.02 -13.98 3.87
N PHE A 243 -4.70 -13.89 2.58
CA PHE A 243 -3.36 -14.01 2.03
C PHE A 243 -3.03 -12.86 1.07
N GLU A 244 -1.73 -12.66 0.83
CA GLU A 244 -1.20 -11.81 -0.23
C GLU A 244 -0.12 -12.55 -1.01
N ILE A 245 0.10 -12.17 -2.27
CA ILE A 245 1.23 -12.65 -3.07
C ILE A 245 2.35 -11.63 -2.93
N GLN A 246 3.39 -12.02 -2.21
CA GLN A 246 4.61 -11.22 -2.05
C GLN A 246 5.58 -11.53 -3.19
N ASN A 247 6.29 -10.52 -3.65
CA ASN A 247 7.36 -10.67 -4.62
C ASN A 247 8.64 -9.96 -4.15
N ARG A 248 9.79 -10.37 -4.71
CA ARG A 248 11.05 -9.65 -4.60
C ARG A 248 11.85 -9.81 -5.88
N LYS A 249 12.59 -8.76 -6.24
CA LYS A 249 13.39 -8.73 -7.46
C LYS A 249 14.83 -9.19 -7.21
N CYS A 250 15.40 -9.91 -8.17
CA CYS A 250 16.83 -10.17 -8.23
C CYS A 250 17.55 -9.00 -8.93
N THR A 251 18.56 -8.42 -8.27
CA THR A 251 19.39 -7.36 -8.81
C THR A 251 20.87 -7.74 -8.61
N ASN A 252 21.51 -8.21 -9.70
CA ASN A 252 22.92 -8.63 -9.77
C ASN A 252 23.40 -9.52 -8.60
N GLY A 253 22.76 -10.68 -8.43
CA GLY A 253 23.12 -11.69 -7.42
C GLY A 253 22.62 -11.40 -6.01
N GLN A 254 21.95 -10.27 -5.77
CA GLN A 254 21.29 -9.95 -4.51
C GLN A 254 19.78 -9.83 -4.70
N PHE A 255 19.02 -10.35 -3.73
CA PHE A 255 17.57 -10.16 -3.68
C PHE A 255 17.21 -8.89 -2.92
N GLU A 256 16.25 -8.14 -3.45
CA GLU A 256 15.57 -7.05 -2.73
C GLU A 256 14.67 -7.61 -1.61
N SER A 257 14.19 -6.74 -0.72
CA SER A 257 13.21 -7.11 0.32
C SER A 257 11.91 -7.65 -0.30
N TRP A 258 11.24 -8.57 0.40
CA TRP A 258 9.88 -8.98 0.03
C TRP A 258 8.90 -7.81 0.14
N SER A 259 8.03 -7.66 -0.85
CA SER A 259 6.86 -6.79 -0.77
C SER A 259 5.84 -7.31 0.25
N GLY A 260 4.90 -6.47 0.69
CA GLY A 260 3.82 -6.86 1.59
C GLY A 260 4.18 -6.78 3.08
N THR A 261 3.34 -7.37 3.92
CA THR A 261 3.46 -7.31 5.40
C THR A 261 3.18 -8.65 6.10
N PHE A 262 2.57 -9.61 5.42
CA PHE A 262 2.16 -10.90 5.98
C PHE A 262 3.37 -11.82 6.19
N SER A 263 3.31 -12.63 7.25
CA SER A 263 4.49 -13.33 7.79
C SER A 263 4.34 -14.85 7.88
N GLN A 264 3.14 -15.40 7.69
CA GLN A 264 2.86 -16.81 7.90
C GLN A 264 2.81 -17.58 6.56
N PRO A 265 3.60 -18.64 6.36
CA PRO A 265 3.62 -19.36 5.06
C PRO A 265 2.36 -20.20 4.82
N LYS A 266 1.59 -20.47 5.87
CA LYS A 266 0.32 -21.21 5.86
C LYS A 266 -0.63 -20.64 6.92
N CYS A 267 -1.92 -20.87 6.74
CA CYS A 267 -2.98 -20.52 7.69
C CYS A 267 -3.82 -21.75 7.99
N VAL A 268 -4.19 -21.95 9.26
CA VAL A 268 -4.85 -23.17 9.74
C VAL A 268 -6.23 -22.83 10.30
N ILE A 269 -7.29 -23.29 9.64
CA ILE A 269 -8.67 -23.17 10.15
C ILE A 269 -8.97 -24.38 11.04
N SER A 270 -9.55 -24.13 12.22
CA SER A 270 -9.95 -25.19 13.15
C SER A 270 -11.43 -25.14 13.48
N ARG A 271 -12.02 -26.33 13.70
CA ARG A 271 -13.41 -26.49 14.16
C ARG A 271 -13.57 -27.72 15.03
N ILE A 272 -14.66 -27.80 15.79
CA ILE A 272 -15.08 -29.01 16.50
C ILE A 272 -16.29 -29.62 15.78
N ARG A 273 -16.33 -30.94 15.69
CA ARG A 273 -17.50 -31.73 15.27
C ARG A 273 -17.75 -32.88 16.24
N TYR A 274 -18.97 -33.43 16.20
CA TYR A 274 -19.43 -34.46 17.11
C TYR A 274 -20.00 -35.68 16.37
N GLU A 275 -19.85 -36.86 16.98
CA GLU A 275 -20.32 -38.15 16.47
C GLU A 275 -21.85 -38.16 16.25
N SER A 276 -22.60 -37.60 17.20
CA SER A 276 -24.07 -37.49 17.20
C SER A 276 -24.53 -36.08 17.55
N ALA A 277 -25.68 -35.65 17.02
CA ALA A 277 -26.32 -34.37 17.38
C ALA A 277 -26.96 -34.39 18.79
N THR A 278 -27.31 -35.59 19.29
CA THR A 278 -27.88 -35.82 20.62
C THR A 278 -27.27 -37.05 21.28
N VAL A 279 -27.18 -37.05 22.61
CA VAL A 279 -26.80 -38.20 23.44
C VAL A 279 -27.63 -38.23 24.73
N ASN A 280 -27.75 -39.41 25.35
CA ASN A 280 -28.48 -39.60 26.62
C ASN A 280 -27.75 -38.95 27.81
N PRO A 281 -28.44 -38.66 28.94
CA PRO A 281 -27.83 -38.01 30.12
C PRO A 281 -26.54 -38.64 30.65
N SER A 282 -26.40 -39.97 30.53
CA SER A 282 -25.27 -40.75 30.99
C SER A 282 -24.14 -40.93 29.97
N ALA A 283 -24.27 -40.35 28.77
CA ALA A 283 -23.31 -40.50 27.67
C ALA A 283 -22.58 -39.19 27.38
N THR A 284 -21.27 -39.26 27.15
CA THR A 284 -20.46 -38.10 26.78
C THR A 284 -20.53 -37.81 25.28
N CYS A 285 -20.67 -36.54 24.92
CA CYS A 285 -20.58 -36.08 23.53
C CYS A 285 -19.18 -36.32 22.96
N LYS A 286 -18.97 -37.43 22.23
CA LYS A 286 -17.71 -37.66 21.52
C LYS A 286 -17.46 -36.54 20.51
N SER A 287 -16.37 -35.79 20.72
CA SER A 287 -15.98 -34.65 19.91
C SER A 287 -14.67 -34.92 19.17
N GLN A 288 -14.43 -34.15 18.12
CA GLN A 288 -13.24 -34.23 17.29
C GLN A 288 -12.89 -32.82 16.79
N THR A 289 -11.67 -32.38 17.07
CA THR A 289 -11.08 -31.21 16.41
C THR A 289 -10.73 -31.59 14.98
N GLN A 290 -11.26 -30.85 14.03
CA GLN A 290 -10.99 -31.00 12.60
C GLN A 290 -10.21 -29.78 12.13
N ILE A 291 -9.20 -30.00 11.30
CA ILE A 291 -8.25 -28.99 10.86
C ILE A 291 -8.27 -28.91 9.33
N MET A 292 -8.28 -27.69 8.80
CA MET A 292 -8.10 -27.39 7.38
C MET A 292 -6.88 -26.49 7.24
N THR A 293 -5.85 -26.94 6.51
CA THR A 293 -4.66 -26.12 6.23
C THR A 293 -4.82 -25.43 4.88
N CYS A 294 -4.51 -24.13 4.84
CA CYS A 294 -4.42 -23.32 3.64
C CYS A 294 -2.97 -22.96 3.37
N GLU A 295 -2.48 -23.28 2.17
CA GLU A 295 -1.10 -23.07 1.72
C GLU A 295 -1.11 -22.82 0.19
N ASN A 296 -0.20 -21.99 -0.32
CA ASN A 296 -0.15 -21.62 -1.76
C ASN A 296 -1.50 -21.15 -2.34
N ALA A 297 -2.25 -20.33 -1.56
CA ALA A 297 -3.59 -19.82 -1.88
C ALA A 297 -4.71 -20.88 -1.99
N ILE A 298 -4.43 -22.15 -1.67
CA ILE A 298 -5.40 -23.25 -1.73
C ILE A 298 -5.64 -23.78 -0.30
N CYS A 299 -6.91 -23.90 0.09
CA CYS A 299 -7.31 -24.59 1.32
C CYS A 299 -7.57 -26.07 1.02
N GLY A 300 -6.98 -26.96 1.83
CA GLY A 300 -7.21 -28.40 1.75
C GLY A 300 -8.59 -28.83 2.27
N VAL A 301 -8.78 -30.13 2.50
CA VAL A 301 -9.98 -30.67 3.15
C VAL A 301 -9.85 -30.64 4.69
N TRP A 302 -10.98 -30.77 5.38
CA TRP A 302 -10.99 -31.01 6.83
C TRP A 302 -10.40 -32.39 7.15
N ILE A 303 -9.40 -32.44 8.05
CA ILE A 303 -8.77 -33.67 8.52
C ILE A 303 -8.62 -33.61 10.06
N PRO A 304 -9.02 -34.66 10.79
CA PRO A 304 -9.95 -35.72 10.39
C PRO A 304 -11.34 -35.16 10.03
N ASN A 305 -12.19 -35.97 9.39
CA ASN A 305 -13.54 -35.59 8.96
C ASN A 305 -14.65 -36.56 9.41
N THR A 306 -14.36 -37.51 10.31
CA THR A 306 -15.29 -38.61 10.63
C THR A 306 -16.56 -38.16 11.35
N PHE A 307 -16.53 -37.01 12.02
CA PHE A 307 -17.69 -36.43 12.72
C PHE A 307 -18.29 -35.27 11.91
N THR A 308 -19.61 -35.24 11.79
CA THR A 308 -20.33 -34.30 10.90
C THR A 308 -21.15 -33.25 11.65
N ASN A 309 -21.66 -33.58 12.85
CA ASN A 309 -22.57 -32.70 13.59
C ASN A 309 -21.82 -31.48 14.14
N ASN A 310 -22.32 -30.28 13.85
CA ASN A 310 -21.75 -29.00 14.33
C ASN A 310 -21.97 -28.76 15.84
N ASN A 311 -22.86 -29.53 16.45
CA ASN A 311 -23.14 -29.52 17.88
C ASN A 311 -23.47 -30.94 18.35
N CYS A 312 -23.33 -31.18 19.64
CA CYS A 312 -23.95 -32.28 20.34
C CYS A 312 -24.72 -31.72 21.54
N ASN A 313 -25.85 -32.33 21.85
CA ASN A 313 -26.68 -32.01 23.00
C ASN A 313 -26.77 -33.27 23.86
N ILE A 314 -26.26 -33.20 25.09
CA ILE A 314 -26.75 -34.11 26.13
C ILE A 314 -28.23 -33.73 26.33
N ILE A 315 -29.12 -34.72 26.28
CA ILE A 315 -30.53 -34.53 26.62
C ILE A 315 -30.62 -34.47 28.15
N ALA A 316 -31.38 -33.52 28.68
CA ALA A 316 -31.56 -33.39 30.13
C ALA A 316 -32.25 -34.64 30.70
N ASP A 317 -31.86 -35.07 31.90
CA ASP A 317 -32.51 -36.21 32.57
C ASP A 317 -33.95 -35.81 32.96
N ALA A 318 -34.92 -36.63 32.55
CA ALA A 318 -36.31 -36.22 32.39
C ALA A 318 -37.25 -37.16 33.13
N SER A 319 -37.30 -36.98 34.45
CA SER A 319 -38.26 -37.63 35.35
C SER A 319 -39.71 -37.32 34.98
N LEU A 320 -40.63 -38.15 35.47
CA LEU A 320 -42.08 -37.90 35.40
C LEU A 320 -42.57 -37.27 36.71
N THR A 321 -43.50 -36.30 36.62
CA THR A 321 -44.21 -35.74 37.78
C THR A 321 -45.68 -35.47 37.48
N THR A 322 -46.54 -35.52 38.50
CA THR A 322 -47.94 -35.10 38.44
C THR A 322 -48.16 -33.63 38.86
N SER A 323 -47.16 -32.97 39.43
CA SER A 323 -47.18 -31.53 39.72
C SER A 323 -45.79 -30.90 39.75
N ILE A 324 -45.74 -29.57 39.57
CA ILE A 324 -44.52 -28.76 39.71
C ILE A 324 -44.86 -27.56 40.59
N THR A 325 -44.01 -27.27 41.57
CA THR A 325 -44.12 -26.08 42.44
C THR A 325 -42.92 -25.17 42.23
N GLN A 326 -43.16 -23.88 41.97
CA GLN A 326 -42.15 -22.85 41.83
C GLN A 326 -42.63 -21.54 42.49
N TYR A 327 -41.82 -20.94 43.35
CA TYR A 327 -42.11 -19.69 44.06
C TYR A 327 -43.47 -19.65 44.79
N GLY A 328 -43.96 -20.80 45.26
CA GLY A 328 -45.25 -20.92 45.95
C GLY A 328 -46.47 -21.11 45.02
N ILE A 329 -46.27 -21.07 43.70
CA ILE A 329 -47.26 -21.46 42.70
C ILE A 329 -47.06 -22.94 42.37
N THR A 330 -48.15 -23.72 42.34
CA THR A 330 -48.14 -25.14 41.95
C THR A 330 -49.07 -25.38 40.76
N TRP A 331 -48.56 -26.03 39.72
CA TRP A 331 -49.36 -26.55 38.61
C TRP A 331 -49.52 -28.06 38.77
N THR A 332 -50.76 -28.56 38.68
CA THR A 332 -51.09 -29.99 38.76
C THR A 332 -51.58 -30.50 37.40
N PHE A 333 -51.06 -31.65 36.97
CA PHE A 333 -51.33 -32.24 35.66
C PHE A 333 -52.34 -33.41 35.75
N ALA A 334 -53.12 -33.62 34.69
CA ALA A 334 -54.07 -34.74 34.60
C ALA A 334 -53.39 -36.13 34.54
N THR A 335 -52.15 -36.17 34.05
CA THR A 335 -51.31 -37.37 33.89
C THR A 335 -49.86 -36.99 34.19
N PRO A 336 -48.98 -37.95 34.56
CA PRO A 336 -47.57 -37.66 34.75
C PRO A 336 -46.93 -37.09 33.46
N VAL A 337 -46.17 -35.99 33.59
CA VAL A 337 -45.47 -35.32 32.48
C VAL A 337 -43.96 -35.39 32.66
N LYS A 338 -43.21 -35.45 31.55
CA LYS A 338 -41.75 -35.28 31.58
C LYS A 338 -41.42 -33.83 31.89
N TYR A 339 -40.50 -33.61 32.83
CA TYR A 339 -40.11 -32.27 33.26
C TYR A 339 -38.61 -32.15 33.54
N GLY A 340 -38.16 -30.92 33.68
CA GLY A 340 -36.83 -30.55 34.18
C GLY A 340 -36.72 -29.02 34.28
N GLN A 341 -35.51 -28.50 34.43
CA GLN A 341 -35.26 -27.06 34.60
C GLN A 341 -34.36 -26.50 33.48
N PHE A 342 -34.48 -25.20 33.24
CA PHE A 342 -33.51 -24.39 32.51
C PHE A 342 -32.41 -23.88 33.46
N VAL A 343 -31.35 -23.30 32.91
CA VAL A 343 -30.16 -22.88 33.69
C VAL A 343 -30.39 -21.73 34.67
N ASN A 344 -31.49 -20.97 34.53
CA ASN A 344 -31.91 -19.97 35.51
C ASN A 344 -32.77 -20.56 36.65
N GLY A 345 -33.18 -21.83 36.54
CA GLY A 345 -34.00 -22.55 37.51
C GLY A 345 -35.50 -22.64 37.18
N ASP A 346 -35.99 -21.97 36.13
CA ASP A 346 -37.40 -22.11 35.71
C ASP A 346 -37.68 -23.51 35.12
N TYR A 347 -38.91 -24.01 35.30
CA TYR A 347 -39.29 -25.35 34.84
C TYR A 347 -39.75 -25.41 33.37
N TRP A 348 -39.43 -26.53 32.72
CA TRP A 348 -40.07 -26.99 31.49
C TRP A 348 -40.79 -28.31 31.66
N ILE A 349 -41.78 -28.53 30.79
CA ILE A 349 -42.52 -29.78 30.60
C ILE A 349 -42.66 -30.11 29.11
N VAL A 350 -42.83 -31.39 28.78
CA VAL A 350 -42.96 -31.85 27.39
C VAL A 350 -44.41 -32.18 27.03
N ASP A 351 -44.91 -31.58 25.95
CA ASP A 351 -46.12 -32.00 25.24
C ASP A 351 -45.77 -33.15 24.27
N PRO A 352 -46.33 -34.36 24.43
CA PRO A 352 -46.10 -35.48 23.52
C PRO A 352 -46.85 -35.35 22.18
N GLY A 353 -47.75 -34.36 22.02
CA GLY A 353 -48.52 -34.09 20.82
C GLY A 353 -50.01 -33.80 21.07
N ASP A 354 -50.55 -34.24 22.22
CA ASP A 354 -51.97 -34.10 22.59
C ASP A 354 -52.29 -32.85 23.43
N GLY A 355 -51.27 -32.15 23.92
CA GLY A 355 -51.36 -31.04 24.87
C GLY A 355 -51.36 -31.51 26.33
N VAL A 356 -50.51 -30.88 27.15
CA VAL A 356 -50.48 -31.11 28.60
C VAL A 356 -51.70 -30.47 29.26
N LYS A 357 -52.47 -31.28 29.97
CA LYS A 357 -53.69 -30.86 30.68
C LYS A 357 -53.35 -30.49 32.13
N ILE A 358 -53.42 -29.20 32.46
CA ILE A 358 -53.37 -28.68 33.83
C ILE A 358 -54.77 -28.70 34.42
N THR A 359 -54.93 -29.36 35.57
CA THR A 359 -56.22 -29.56 36.26
C THR A 359 -56.40 -28.71 37.52
N LYS A 360 -55.30 -28.15 38.05
CA LYS A 360 -55.29 -27.13 39.10
C LYS A 360 -54.07 -26.20 38.94
N ILE A 361 -54.26 -24.93 39.24
CA ILE A 361 -53.18 -23.99 39.61
C ILE A 361 -53.43 -23.59 41.07
N ASP A 362 -52.38 -23.48 41.89
CA ASP A 362 -52.49 -23.25 43.34
C ASP A 362 -51.40 -22.26 43.84
N PRO A 363 -51.75 -21.04 44.29
CA PRO A 363 -53.09 -20.46 44.24
C PRO A 363 -53.56 -20.30 42.79
N GLY A 364 -54.85 -20.55 42.57
CA GLY A 364 -55.49 -20.34 41.27
C GLY A 364 -56.30 -19.04 41.22
N ASP A 365 -56.91 -18.79 40.06
CA ASP A 365 -57.84 -17.68 39.85
C ASP A 365 -58.94 -17.67 40.93
N VAL A 366 -59.06 -16.54 41.63
CA VAL A 366 -60.14 -16.29 42.60
C VAL A 366 -60.70 -14.90 42.40
N VAL A 367 -62.01 -14.74 42.60
CA VAL A 367 -62.64 -13.43 42.75
C VAL A 367 -62.48 -12.98 44.19
N HIS A 368 -62.01 -11.75 44.39
CA HIS A 368 -61.82 -11.11 45.69
C HIS A 368 -63.16 -10.87 46.40
N THR A 369 -63.12 -10.52 47.69
CA THR A 369 -64.32 -10.32 48.52
C THR A 369 -65.18 -9.11 48.12
N ASP A 370 -64.70 -8.27 47.20
CA ASP A 370 -65.51 -7.23 46.52
C ASP A 370 -66.43 -7.78 45.42
N GLY A 371 -66.25 -9.04 44.99
CA GLY A 371 -67.06 -9.69 43.97
C GLY A 371 -66.74 -9.28 42.52
N ILE A 372 -65.68 -8.50 42.28
CA ILE A 372 -65.36 -7.91 40.97
C ILE A 372 -63.90 -8.19 40.57
N ARG A 373 -62.94 -8.04 41.49
CA ARG A 373 -61.51 -8.19 41.21
C ARG A 373 -61.10 -9.66 41.12
N HIS A 374 -60.63 -10.11 39.96
CA HIS A 374 -59.89 -11.37 39.83
C HIS A 374 -58.48 -11.26 40.42
N MET A 375 -57.92 -12.35 40.95
CA MET A 375 -56.60 -12.43 41.56
C MET A 375 -55.93 -13.78 41.25
N ASN A 376 -54.58 -13.80 41.24
CA ASN A 376 -53.74 -14.97 40.90
C ASN A 376 -53.99 -15.52 39.48
N GLY A 377 -54.29 -14.63 38.54
CA GLY A 377 -54.55 -15.00 37.14
C GLY A 377 -53.33 -15.59 36.44
N SER A 378 -53.51 -16.04 35.20
CA SER A 378 -52.43 -16.63 34.39
C SER A 378 -52.57 -16.27 32.92
N MET A 379 -51.45 -16.10 32.23
CA MET A 379 -51.40 -15.78 30.79
C MET A 379 -50.50 -16.75 30.04
N ILE A 380 -50.90 -17.13 28.82
CA ILE A 380 -50.02 -17.82 27.86
C ILE A 380 -49.39 -16.78 26.94
N ASN A 381 -48.07 -16.86 26.76
CA ASN A 381 -47.27 -15.99 25.86
C ASN A 381 -47.65 -14.49 25.96
N PRO A 382 -47.52 -13.85 27.14
CA PRO A 382 -48.08 -12.52 27.38
C PRO A 382 -47.40 -11.43 26.54
N ASN A 383 -48.17 -10.72 25.72
CA ASN A 383 -47.69 -9.84 24.65
C ASN A 383 -48.36 -8.45 24.61
N THR A 384 -49.08 -8.04 25.65
CA THR A 384 -49.78 -6.74 25.72
C THR A 384 -49.68 -6.10 27.10
N THR A 385 -49.75 -4.76 27.16
CA THR A 385 -49.84 -4.03 28.44
C THR A 385 -51.08 -4.43 29.25
N ILE A 386 -52.23 -4.61 28.60
CA ILE A 386 -53.45 -5.11 29.26
C ILE A 386 -53.22 -6.59 29.61
N GLN A 387 -53.49 -6.96 30.87
CA GLN A 387 -53.03 -8.21 31.48
C GLN A 387 -54.18 -9.08 32.03
N GLY A 388 -53.87 -10.34 32.33
CA GLY A 388 -54.78 -11.37 32.84
C GLY A 388 -54.33 -11.97 34.17
N TYR A 389 -53.70 -11.16 35.04
CA TYR A 389 -53.13 -11.56 36.32
C TYR A 389 -53.92 -11.03 37.52
N ASP A 390 -54.36 -9.76 37.50
CA ASP A 390 -55.07 -9.12 38.62
C ASP A 390 -56.04 -8.02 38.15
N GLY A 391 -57.27 -8.04 38.67
CA GLY A 391 -58.37 -7.15 38.32
C GLY A 391 -58.32 -5.73 38.89
N ALA A 392 -57.31 -5.36 39.69
CA ALA A 392 -57.19 -4.01 40.23
C ALA A 392 -56.49 -2.99 39.30
N GLY A 393 -55.89 -3.46 38.19
CA GLY A 393 -55.23 -2.62 37.18
C GLY A 393 -55.87 -2.76 35.78
N ASP A 394 -55.11 -2.48 34.73
CA ASP A 394 -55.50 -2.70 33.32
C ASP A 394 -55.70 -4.20 33.02
N TYR A 395 -56.87 -4.73 33.38
CA TYR A 395 -57.22 -6.15 33.35
C TYR A 395 -58.18 -6.50 32.20
N ASP A 396 -58.00 -7.68 31.63
CA ASP A 396 -58.87 -8.29 30.65
C ASP A 396 -59.04 -9.79 30.97
N ALA A 397 -60.26 -10.16 31.37
CA ALA A 397 -60.59 -11.55 31.72
C ALA A 397 -60.40 -12.54 30.56
N THR A 398 -60.43 -12.09 29.30
CA THR A 398 -60.18 -12.97 28.14
C THR A 398 -58.71 -13.40 28.03
N LYS A 399 -57.80 -12.66 28.68
CA LYS A 399 -56.37 -13.00 28.78
C LYS A 399 -56.03 -13.93 29.94
N ASN A 400 -56.90 -13.99 30.96
CA ASN A 400 -56.69 -14.83 32.14
C ASN A 400 -57.10 -16.29 31.84
N VAL A 401 -56.14 -17.08 31.38
CA VAL A 401 -56.34 -18.52 31.10
C VAL A 401 -56.51 -19.37 32.37
N GLY A 402 -56.37 -18.77 33.56
CA GLY A 402 -56.60 -19.40 34.86
C GLY A 402 -58.07 -19.63 35.21
N ILE A 403 -59.00 -18.89 34.58
CA ILE A 403 -60.41 -18.84 35.01
C ILE A 403 -61.11 -20.20 34.88
N GLY A 404 -61.47 -20.77 36.03
CA GLY A 404 -62.25 -22.01 36.15
C GLY A 404 -61.51 -23.29 35.75
N ILE A 405 -60.18 -23.31 35.83
CA ILE A 405 -59.40 -24.55 35.65
C ILE A 405 -59.88 -25.62 36.64
N SER A 406 -60.13 -26.82 36.15
CA SER A 406 -60.58 -27.98 36.93
C SER A 406 -60.21 -29.30 36.24
N ALA A 407 -60.49 -30.44 36.87
CA ALA A 407 -60.35 -31.74 36.22
C ALA A 407 -61.31 -31.92 35.02
N GLN A 408 -62.48 -31.28 35.06
CA GLN A 408 -63.50 -31.31 34.01
C GLN A 408 -63.25 -30.27 32.91
N LYS A 409 -62.66 -29.12 33.25
CA LYS A 409 -62.23 -28.06 32.34
C LYS A 409 -60.73 -27.77 32.54
N PRO A 410 -59.82 -28.65 32.08
CA PRO A 410 -58.39 -28.43 32.21
C PRO A 410 -57.88 -27.37 31.22
N LEU A 411 -56.86 -26.62 31.62
CA LEU A 411 -56.09 -25.79 30.70
C LEU A 411 -55.17 -26.71 29.86
N ILE A 412 -55.18 -26.55 28.54
CA ILE A 412 -54.36 -27.34 27.62
C ILE A 412 -53.16 -26.50 27.17
N LEU A 413 -51.97 -26.83 27.66
CA LEU A 413 -50.71 -26.28 27.14
C LEU A 413 -50.22 -27.12 25.98
N ARG A 414 -50.04 -26.49 24.82
CA ARG A 414 -49.37 -27.10 23.65
C ARG A 414 -47.88 -26.86 23.70
N GLY A 415 -47.09 -27.71 23.04
CA GLY A 415 -45.65 -27.49 22.88
C GLY A 415 -45.36 -26.12 22.26
N ASN A 416 -44.30 -25.48 22.76
CA ASN A 416 -43.82 -24.13 22.43
C ASN A 416 -44.68 -22.97 22.98
N VAL A 417 -45.16 -23.09 24.23
CA VAL A 417 -45.79 -21.98 24.97
C VAL A 417 -45.15 -21.77 26.34
N SER A 418 -45.19 -20.53 26.84
CA SER A 418 -44.86 -20.21 28.23
C SER A 418 -46.14 -19.81 28.95
N LEU A 419 -46.52 -20.56 29.99
CA LEU A 419 -47.55 -20.17 30.94
C LEU A 419 -46.90 -19.34 32.04
N VAL A 420 -47.32 -18.09 32.17
CA VAL A 420 -47.01 -17.24 33.32
C VAL A 420 -48.19 -17.31 34.28
N SER A 421 -47.94 -17.71 35.52
CA SER A 421 -48.91 -17.68 36.61
C SER A 421 -48.43 -16.74 37.70
N THR A 422 -49.36 -16.10 38.44
CA THR A 422 -49.04 -15.09 39.45
C THR A 422 -49.64 -15.40 40.82
N ILE A 423 -49.07 -14.80 41.86
CA ILE A 423 -49.71 -14.59 43.15
C ILE A 423 -49.98 -13.08 43.27
N SER A 424 -51.21 -12.70 43.58
CA SER A 424 -51.59 -11.30 43.76
C SER A 424 -51.20 -10.73 45.13
N ASN A 425 -50.96 -9.42 45.20
CA ASN A 425 -50.89 -8.69 46.46
C ASN A 425 -52.30 -8.54 47.04
N LEU A 426 -52.52 -9.08 48.25
CA LEU A 426 -53.83 -9.06 48.93
C LEU A 426 -54.35 -7.64 49.13
N THR A 427 -53.51 -6.79 49.71
CA THR A 427 -53.77 -5.35 49.87
C THR A 427 -52.93 -4.59 48.84
N PRO A 428 -53.55 -4.02 47.79
CA PRO A 428 -52.89 -3.00 46.99
C PRO A 428 -52.55 -1.79 47.86
N GLY A 429 -51.35 -1.25 47.73
CA GLY A 429 -51.01 0.05 48.32
C GLY A 429 -51.67 1.20 47.57
N GLY A 430 -51.54 2.40 48.12
CA GLY A 430 -52.22 3.59 47.61
C GLY A 430 -51.89 3.94 46.15
N ALA A 431 -52.81 4.68 45.52
CA ALA A 431 -52.98 4.94 44.08
C ALA A 431 -51.75 5.46 43.27
N TRP A 432 -50.60 5.62 43.89
CA TRP A 432 -49.39 6.14 43.25
C TRP A 432 -48.27 5.10 43.12
N HIS A 433 -48.15 4.09 44.01
CA HIS A 433 -46.98 3.20 44.02
C HIS A 433 -47.19 1.78 44.62
N VAL A 434 -47.91 0.87 43.94
CA VAL A 434 -47.82 -0.60 44.18
C VAL A 434 -48.02 -1.41 42.89
N SER A 435 -47.42 -2.61 42.82
CA SER A 435 -47.81 -3.68 41.87
C SER A 435 -48.87 -4.60 42.46
N TYR A 436 -49.90 -4.92 41.67
CA TYR A 436 -50.93 -5.88 42.07
C TYR A 436 -50.42 -7.33 42.04
N VAL A 437 -49.28 -7.60 41.39
CA VAL A 437 -48.63 -8.92 41.35
C VAL A 437 -47.51 -8.97 42.39
N LYS A 438 -47.63 -9.92 43.33
CA LYS A 438 -46.62 -10.19 44.34
C LYS A 438 -45.48 -11.05 43.80
N THR A 439 -45.82 -12.19 43.22
CA THR A 439 -44.88 -13.18 42.68
C THR A 439 -45.36 -13.64 41.30
N ALA A 440 -44.45 -14.02 40.42
CA ALA A 440 -44.76 -14.73 39.19
C ALA A 440 -43.80 -15.90 38.95
N ALA A 441 -44.29 -16.98 38.36
CA ALA A 441 -43.51 -18.14 37.95
C ALA A 441 -43.85 -18.55 36.51
N VAL A 442 -42.89 -19.15 35.82
CA VAL A 442 -43.01 -19.51 34.39
C VAL A 442 -42.90 -21.02 34.23
N LEU A 443 -43.92 -21.63 33.63
CA LEU A 443 -43.89 -23.02 33.19
C LEU A 443 -43.86 -23.06 31.65
N THR A 444 -42.74 -23.50 31.08
CA THR A 444 -42.61 -23.61 29.62
C THR A 444 -42.99 -25.00 29.14
N CYS A 445 -43.97 -25.10 28.26
CA CYS A 445 -44.30 -26.34 27.56
C CYS A 445 -43.57 -26.40 26.21
N LEU A 446 -42.86 -27.50 25.93
CA LEU A 446 -42.06 -27.71 24.72
C LEU A 446 -42.51 -28.99 24.01
N SER A 447 -42.33 -29.06 22.68
CA SER A 447 -42.63 -30.28 21.90
C SER A 447 -41.60 -31.41 22.10
N SER A 448 -40.50 -31.15 22.80
CA SER A 448 -39.43 -32.11 23.08
C SER A 448 -38.63 -31.66 24.31
N ILE A 449 -37.80 -32.56 24.85
CA ILE A 449 -36.85 -32.24 25.93
C ILE A 449 -35.80 -31.26 25.37
N PRO A 450 -35.55 -30.09 26.00
CA PRO A 450 -34.52 -29.16 25.56
C PRO A 450 -33.11 -29.74 25.80
N PRO A 451 -32.08 -29.24 25.10
CA PRO A 451 -30.69 -29.54 25.44
C PRO A 451 -30.38 -29.23 26.92
N THR A 452 -29.56 -30.07 27.55
CA THR A 452 -28.91 -29.70 28.82
C THR A 452 -28.19 -28.36 28.66
N ASP A 453 -28.20 -27.56 29.73
CA ASP A 453 -27.66 -26.19 29.77
C ASP A 453 -28.40 -25.14 28.90
N SER A 454 -29.65 -25.39 28.51
CA SER A 454 -30.47 -24.36 27.84
C SER A 454 -31.04 -23.30 28.77
N PHE A 455 -31.07 -22.06 28.28
CA PHE A 455 -31.84 -20.95 28.83
C PHE A 455 -33.34 -21.18 28.61
N ARG A 456 -34.18 -20.57 29.46
CA ARG A 456 -35.62 -20.56 29.20
C ARG A 456 -35.88 -19.67 27.97
N PRO A 457 -36.66 -20.13 26.98
CA PRO A 457 -37.10 -19.29 25.88
C PRO A 457 -38.02 -18.19 26.42
N GLY A 458 -37.93 -16.98 25.86
CA GLY A 458 -38.57 -15.81 26.45
C GLY A 458 -40.11 -15.91 26.53
N ILE A 459 -40.70 -15.30 27.56
CA ILE A 459 -42.12 -15.50 27.88
C ILE A 459 -43.06 -15.12 26.73
N SER A 460 -42.85 -13.99 26.06
CA SER A 460 -43.81 -13.43 25.09
C SER A 460 -43.69 -14.04 23.69
N ALA A 461 -42.55 -14.63 23.33
CA ALA A 461 -42.27 -15.04 21.95
C ALA A 461 -43.26 -16.12 21.46
N PRO A 462 -43.78 -16.01 20.21
CA PRO A 462 -44.65 -17.02 19.62
C PRO A 462 -43.90 -18.31 19.26
N ASN A 463 -42.58 -18.23 19.02
CA ASN A 463 -41.69 -19.35 18.78
C ASN A 463 -40.70 -19.46 19.94
N LYS A 464 -40.50 -20.67 20.49
CA LYS A 464 -39.65 -20.87 21.68
C LYS A 464 -38.20 -21.21 21.31
N THR A 465 -37.47 -20.19 20.86
CA THR A 465 -36.04 -20.26 20.52
C THR A 465 -35.19 -20.67 21.74
N LEU A 466 -34.56 -21.84 21.68
CA LEU A 466 -33.71 -22.36 22.75
C LEU A 466 -32.25 -21.90 22.57
N LEU A 467 -31.78 -21.07 23.51
CA LEU A 467 -30.38 -20.64 23.64
C LEU A 467 -29.69 -21.49 24.72
N ASN A 468 -28.35 -21.50 24.80
CA ASN A 468 -27.60 -22.48 25.62
C ASN A 468 -26.27 -21.93 26.19
N LEU A 469 -25.86 -22.36 27.38
CA LEU A 469 -24.61 -21.90 28.04
C LEU A 469 -23.36 -22.17 27.20
N LYS A 470 -23.32 -23.26 26.41
CA LYS A 470 -22.15 -23.61 25.60
C LYS A 470 -21.84 -22.59 24.50
N ASN A 471 -22.76 -21.67 24.21
CA ASN A 471 -22.59 -20.57 23.27
C ASN A 471 -22.07 -19.28 23.93
N ILE A 472 -21.89 -19.24 25.26
CA ILE A 472 -21.41 -18.06 25.98
C ILE A 472 -19.91 -17.84 25.74
N ASN A 473 -19.57 -16.69 25.15
CA ASN A 473 -18.20 -16.23 25.04
C ASN A 473 -17.74 -15.52 26.33
N TYR A 474 -17.31 -16.30 27.32
CA TYR A 474 -16.82 -15.80 28.61
C TYR A 474 -15.62 -14.83 28.50
N SER A 475 -14.84 -14.85 27.41
CA SER A 475 -13.69 -13.95 27.19
C SER A 475 -14.07 -12.47 26.97
N LEU A 476 -15.36 -12.19 26.75
CA LEU A 476 -15.86 -10.81 26.63
C LEU A 476 -16.01 -10.12 27.99
N LEU A 477 -16.15 -10.90 29.08
CA LEU A 477 -16.18 -10.37 30.43
C LEU A 477 -14.81 -9.81 30.80
N LYS A 478 -14.81 -8.73 31.59
CA LYS A 478 -13.59 -8.02 32.02
C LYS A 478 -13.36 -8.23 33.52
N ASN A 479 -12.18 -7.91 34.01
CA ASN A 479 -11.77 -8.07 35.41
C ASN A 479 -11.24 -6.75 35.99
N TYR A 480 -12.03 -5.68 35.88
CA TYR A 480 -11.71 -4.37 36.43
C TYR A 480 -11.73 -4.37 37.98
N ALA A 481 -10.93 -3.49 38.59
CA ALA A 481 -10.99 -3.26 40.03
C ALA A 481 -12.24 -2.44 40.39
N SER A 482 -12.91 -2.73 41.50
CA SER A 482 -13.99 -1.87 41.99
C SER A 482 -13.38 -0.65 42.71
N PRO A 483 -13.73 0.59 42.34
CA PRO A 483 -13.16 1.81 42.96
C PRO A 483 -13.77 2.12 44.32
N VAL A 484 -14.93 1.53 44.62
CA VAL A 484 -15.62 1.55 45.91
C VAL A 484 -16.19 0.16 46.19
N THR A 485 -16.67 -0.12 47.40
CA THR A 485 -17.38 -1.36 47.73
C THR A 485 -18.58 -1.55 46.78
N PRO A 486 -18.61 -2.62 45.96
CA PRO A 486 -19.76 -2.90 45.09
C PRO A 486 -20.93 -3.49 45.88
N PRO A 487 -22.16 -3.47 45.33
CA PRO A 487 -23.25 -4.33 45.80
C PRO A 487 -22.82 -5.80 45.88
N ASP A 488 -23.42 -6.59 46.77
CA ASP A 488 -23.19 -8.04 46.77
C ASP A 488 -23.73 -8.68 45.48
N ILE A 489 -22.86 -9.42 44.80
CA ILE A 489 -23.14 -10.10 43.54
C ILE A 489 -24.22 -11.18 43.69
N SER A 490 -24.31 -11.83 44.85
CA SER A 490 -25.29 -12.90 45.11
C SER A 490 -26.69 -12.31 45.30
N THR A 491 -26.79 -11.28 46.13
CA THR A 491 -28.00 -10.49 46.38
C THR A 491 -28.51 -9.85 45.10
N LEU A 492 -27.63 -9.30 44.26
CA LEU A 492 -28.01 -8.75 42.97
C LEU A 492 -28.49 -9.84 42.00
N ALA A 493 -27.81 -10.99 41.93
CA ALA A 493 -28.22 -12.12 41.07
C ALA A 493 -29.62 -12.65 41.43
N ASN A 494 -30.03 -12.55 42.70
CA ASN A 494 -31.36 -12.95 43.14
C ASN A 494 -32.48 -12.04 42.58
N GLN A 495 -32.24 -10.72 42.41
CA GLN A 495 -33.21 -9.78 41.80
C GLN A 495 -33.58 -10.14 40.36
N PHE A 496 -32.70 -10.88 39.67
CA PHE A 496 -32.93 -11.34 38.29
C PHE A 496 -33.40 -12.81 38.23
N GLN A 497 -33.60 -13.49 39.36
CA GLN A 497 -33.98 -14.92 39.36
C GLN A 497 -35.48 -15.14 39.10
N MET A 498 -36.33 -14.20 39.50
CA MET A 498 -37.75 -14.21 39.14
C MET A 498 -37.98 -13.53 37.79
N VAL A 499 -39.08 -13.86 37.12
CA VAL A 499 -39.43 -13.27 35.82
C VAL A 499 -39.84 -11.80 35.95
N TRP A 500 -39.31 -10.96 35.07
CA TRP A 500 -39.66 -9.53 35.00
C TRP A 500 -40.81 -9.34 34.01
N LEU A 501 -42.04 -9.14 34.52
CA LEU A 501 -43.23 -8.92 33.69
C LEU A 501 -43.25 -7.50 33.12
N ASP A 502 -42.65 -7.35 31.94
CA ASP A 502 -42.36 -6.04 31.31
C ASP A 502 -42.87 -5.93 29.85
N HIS A 503 -43.91 -6.71 29.54
CA HIS A 503 -44.52 -6.84 28.20
C HIS A 503 -45.53 -5.72 27.87
N GLY A 504 -45.12 -4.46 28.01
CA GLY A 504 -45.99 -3.29 27.76
C GLY A 504 -45.36 -1.93 28.10
N ASP A 505 -46.20 -0.90 28.09
CA ASP A 505 -45.84 0.49 28.44
C ASP A 505 -45.67 0.71 29.97
N TRP A 506 -45.67 1.97 30.44
CA TRP A 506 -45.47 2.33 31.85
C TRP A 506 -46.39 1.56 32.83
N ARG A 507 -47.58 1.14 32.39
CA ARG A 507 -48.54 0.36 33.20
C ARG A 507 -48.05 -1.05 33.55
N THR A 508 -47.00 -1.56 32.90
CA THR A 508 -46.24 -2.75 33.38
C THR A 508 -45.81 -2.63 34.84
N ARG A 509 -45.62 -1.41 35.35
CA ARG A 509 -45.38 -1.14 36.77
C ARG A 509 -46.43 -1.74 37.70
N LEU A 510 -47.66 -1.93 37.24
CA LEU A 510 -48.79 -2.49 38.01
C LEU A 510 -48.79 -4.03 38.08
N MET A 511 -47.92 -4.71 37.32
CA MET A 511 -47.85 -6.18 37.24
C MET A 511 -46.45 -6.76 37.45
N ARG A 512 -45.43 -5.94 37.72
CA ARG A 512 -44.06 -6.40 38.01
C ARG A 512 -44.03 -7.10 39.39
N PRO A 513 -43.54 -8.35 39.52
CA PRO A 513 -43.57 -9.08 40.79
C PRO A 513 -42.79 -8.39 41.92
N SER A 514 -43.49 -7.97 42.98
CA SER A 514 -42.89 -7.24 44.11
C SER A 514 -41.86 -8.05 44.92
N ASP A 515 -41.98 -9.39 44.94
CA ASP A 515 -41.00 -10.29 45.58
C ASP A 515 -39.66 -10.37 44.82
N GLY A 516 -39.67 -10.07 43.51
CA GLY A 516 -38.48 -10.10 42.65
C GLY A 516 -37.95 -8.72 42.24
N ILE A 517 -38.78 -7.68 42.34
CA ILE A 517 -38.49 -6.33 41.84
C ILE A 517 -38.81 -5.29 42.93
N PRO A 518 -37.82 -4.63 43.54
CA PRO A 518 -38.05 -3.58 44.52
C PRO A 518 -38.83 -2.40 43.93
N GLU A 519 -40.02 -2.13 44.47
CA GLU A 519 -41.00 -1.20 43.91
C GLU A 519 -40.60 0.29 44.07
N ASN A 520 -39.76 0.78 43.17
CA ASN A 520 -39.43 2.20 43.06
C ASN A 520 -39.20 2.60 41.59
N TYR A 521 -38.99 3.89 41.30
CA TYR A 521 -38.69 4.35 39.93
C TYR A 521 -37.22 4.12 39.50
N TYR A 522 -36.36 3.62 40.39
CA TYR A 522 -34.91 3.48 40.18
C TYR A 522 -34.47 2.02 39.95
N TYR A 523 -35.40 1.09 39.76
CA TYR A 523 -35.13 -0.34 39.54
C TYR A 523 -34.10 -0.65 38.45
N THR A 524 -33.97 0.19 37.42
CA THR A 524 -32.97 0.01 36.36
C THR A 524 -31.53 0.18 36.86
N GLN A 525 -31.32 0.80 38.04
CA GLN A 525 -30.00 0.81 38.68
C GLN A 525 -29.50 -0.60 38.99
N TYR A 526 -30.40 -1.59 39.16
CA TYR A 526 -30.00 -3.01 39.22
C TYR A 526 -29.45 -3.50 37.88
N PHE A 527 -29.98 -3.04 36.73
CA PHE A 527 -29.52 -3.43 35.40
C PHE A 527 -28.11 -2.88 35.13
N ALA A 528 -27.90 -1.58 35.35
CA ALA A 528 -26.59 -0.96 35.23
C ALA A 528 -25.58 -1.56 36.23
N SER A 529 -26.00 -1.84 37.47
CA SER A 529 -25.14 -2.52 38.45
C SER A 529 -24.78 -3.94 38.01
N ALA A 530 -25.72 -4.71 37.45
CA ALA A 530 -25.47 -6.07 36.98
C ALA A 530 -24.47 -6.08 35.82
N ALA A 531 -24.69 -5.21 34.84
CA ALA A 531 -23.78 -4.99 33.73
C ALA A 531 -22.36 -4.66 34.21
N LEU A 532 -22.20 -3.73 35.15
CA LEU A 532 -20.89 -3.36 35.71
C LEU A 532 -20.25 -4.49 36.53
N LEU A 533 -21.01 -5.21 37.37
CA LEU A 533 -20.47 -6.28 38.22
C LEU A 533 -19.89 -7.45 37.41
N LEU A 534 -20.48 -7.77 36.25
CA LEU A 534 -19.97 -8.81 35.34
C LEU A 534 -18.60 -8.45 34.73
N HIS A 535 -18.23 -7.17 34.76
CA HIS A 535 -16.92 -6.66 34.34
C HIS A 535 -15.93 -6.39 35.48
N LEU A 536 -16.29 -6.65 36.74
CA LEU A 536 -15.37 -6.58 37.89
C LEU A 536 -14.52 -7.85 38.07
N ASN A 537 -13.45 -7.77 38.88
CA ASN A 537 -12.52 -8.86 39.18
C ASN A 537 -13.10 -9.95 40.12
N TYR A 538 -14.18 -10.61 39.68
CA TYR A 538 -14.74 -11.83 40.27
C TYR A 538 -14.36 -13.05 39.43
N THR A 539 -14.32 -14.24 40.03
CA THR A 539 -14.17 -15.50 39.27
C THR A 539 -15.39 -15.80 38.40
N LEU A 540 -15.24 -16.64 37.37
CA LEU A 540 -16.37 -16.99 36.49
C LEU A 540 -17.52 -17.66 37.27
N GLU A 541 -17.23 -18.52 38.26
CA GLU A 541 -18.25 -19.14 39.10
C GLU A 541 -18.98 -18.12 40.01
N GLN A 542 -18.28 -17.11 40.52
CA GLN A 542 -18.93 -15.99 41.24
C GLN A 542 -19.84 -15.16 40.33
N LYS A 543 -19.43 -14.94 39.06
CA LYS A 543 -20.24 -14.21 38.06
C LYS A 543 -21.43 -15.03 37.55
N LYS A 544 -21.34 -16.36 37.56
CA LYS A 544 -22.22 -17.30 36.85
C LYS A 544 -23.71 -17.07 37.09
N LYS A 545 -24.16 -16.96 38.34
CA LYS A 545 -25.58 -16.75 38.65
C LYS A 545 -26.09 -15.40 38.15
N LEU A 546 -25.33 -14.32 38.36
CA LEU A 546 -25.68 -13.00 37.85
C LEU A 546 -25.72 -12.98 36.32
N LEU A 547 -24.73 -13.61 35.68
CA LEU A 547 -24.61 -13.68 34.22
C LEU A 547 -25.83 -14.38 33.61
N ILE A 548 -26.18 -15.57 34.11
CA ILE A 548 -27.32 -16.34 33.62
C ILE A 548 -28.61 -15.56 33.79
N ASN A 549 -28.85 -15.01 34.98
CA ASN A 549 -30.11 -14.34 35.29
C ASN A 549 -30.27 -13.01 34.54
N PHE A 550 -29.19 -12.22 34.39
CA PHE A 550 -29.20 -10.99 33.60
C PHE A 550 -29.35 -11.26 32.10
N MET A 551 -28.76 -12.36 31.59
CA MET A 551 -28.98 -12.79 30.21
C MET A 551 -30.41 -13.31 29.98
N GLN A 552 -31.00 -13.98 30.96
CA GLN A 552 -32.40 -14.44 30.91
C GLN A 552 -33.39 -13.26 30.82
N LEU A 553 -33.16 -12.17 31.57
CA LEU A 553 -33.89 -10.92 31.40
C LEU A 553 -33.78 -10.38 29.95
N GLY A 554 -32.58 -10.39 29.38
CA GLY A 554 -32.37 -10.00 27.98
C GLY A 554 -33.19 -10.84 26.99
N ILE A 555 -33.30 -12.15 27.23
CA ILE A 555 -34.11 -13.08 26.41
C ILE A 555 -35.62 -12.79 26.57
N ASP A 556 -36.09 -12.53 27.80
CA ASP A 556 -37.50 -12.20 28.05
C ASP A 556 -37.90 -10.86 27.42
N LEU A 557 -37.08 -9.83 27.57
CA LEU A 557 -37.30 -8.53 26.92
C LEU A 557 -37.31 -8.68 25.39
N TYR A 558 -36.34 -9.39 24.80
CA TYR A 558 -36.33 -9.62 23.35
C TYR A 558 -37.59 -10.33 22.86
N SER A 559 -38.13 -11.26 23.65
CA SER A 559 -39.31 -12.03 23.28
C SER A 559 -40.59 -11.19 23.13
N PHE A 560 -40.67 -10.02 23.79
CA PHE A 560 -41.74 -9.05 23.58
C PHE A 560 -41.68 -8.44 22.18
N LEU A 561 -40.49 -8.19 21.66
CA LEU A 561 -40.29 -7.77 20.26
C LEU A 561 -40.63 -8.91 19.29
N GLU A 562 -40.25 -10.14 19.60
CA GLU A 562 -40.65 -11.34 18.82
C GLU A 562 -42.17 -11.57 18.79
N SER A 563 -42.93 -11.03 19.76
CA SER A 563 -44.41 -11.05 19.75
C SER A 563 -45.05 -9.97 18.86
N GLY A 564 -44.25 -9.16 18.15
CA GLY A 564 -44.72 -8.09 17.27
C GLY A 564 -44.84 -6.72 17.93
N SER A 565 -44.30 -6.54 19.14
CA SER A 565 -44.24 -5.24 19.79
C SER A 565 -43.17 -4.33 19.15
N GLN A 566 -43.46 -3.04 19.06
CA GLN A 566 -42.47 -2.01 18.71
C GLN A 566 -41.56 -1.63 19.91
N GLY A 567 -41.62 -2.34 21.03
CA GLY A 567 -40.76 -2.13 22.20
C GLY A 567 -41.34 -1.14 23.21
N TRP A 568 -40.47 -0.29 23.76
CA TRP A 568 -40.79 0.59 24.89
C TRP A 568 -40.56 2.05 24.48
N ALA A 569 -41.65 2.72 24.11
CA ALA A 569 -41.66 4.13 23.69
C ALA A 569 -41.08 5.06 24.78
N PRO A 570 -40.44 6.18 24.42
CA PRO A 570 -39.92 7.13 25.40
C PRO A 570 -41.05 7.72 26.25
N ASP A 571 -40.89 7.68 27.57
CA ASP A 571 -41.89 8.16 28.53
C ASP A 571 -41.23 8.64 29.84
N GLY A 572 -40.28 9.57 29.72
CA GLY A 572 -39.60 10.17 30.86
C GLY A 572 -38.87 9.13 31.71
N GLY A 573 -39.33 9.01 32.96
CA GLY A 573 -38.76 8.09 33.96
C GLY A 573 -39.15 6.62 33.79
N ASN A 574 -39.90 6.29 32.75
CA ASN A 574 -40.31 4.93 32.41
C ASN A 574 -39.56 4.43 31.16
N MET A 575 -39.71 3.14 30.84
CA MET A 575 -39.35 2.56 29.52
C MET A 575 -37.85 2.51 29.15
N ASN A 576 -36.96 3.05 29.98
CA ASN A 576 -35.51 3.04 29.75
C ASN A 576 -34.82 1.72 30.15
N GLU A 577 -33.61 1.50 29.66
CA GLU A 577 -32.66 0.43 30.02
C GLU A 577 -33.06 -1.00 29.56
N ARG A 578 -33.91 -1.13 28.54
CA ARG A 578 -34.24 -2.45 27.95
C ARG A 578 -33.28 -2.90 26.85
N LYS A 579 -32.62 -1.96 26.18
CA LYS A 579 -31.72 -2.23 25.05
C LYS A 579 -30.48 -2.99 25.49
N TRP A 580 -29.90 -2.62 26.64
CA TRP A 580 -28.65 -3.23 27.08
C TRP A 580 -28.78 -4.69 27.52
N PRO A 581 -29.75 -5.13 28.34
CA PRO A 581 -29.91 -6.55 28.65
C PRO A 581 -30.08 -7.44 27.39
N ILE A 582 -30.88 -6.99 26.40
CA ILE A 582 -31.03 -7.66 25.11
C ILE A 582 -29.69 -7.75 24.38
N MET A 583 -29.04 -6.61 24.17
CA MET A 583 -27.79 -6.51 23.39
C MET A 583 -26.65 -7.28 24.08
N PHE A 584 -26.53 -7.18 25.40
CA PHE A 584 -25.56 -7.91 26.22
C PHE A 584 -25.73 -9.44 26.06
N ALA A 585 -26.96 -9.96 26.22
CA ALA A 585 -27.22 -11.38 26.03
C ALA A 585 -26.93 -11.84 24.58
N GLY A 586 -27.30 -11.03 23.59
CA GLY A 586 -26.97 -11.26 22.18
C GLY A 586 -25.46 -11.26 21.88
N ILE A 587 -24.70 -10.35 22.49
CA ILE A 587 -23.24 -10.29 22.39
C ILE A 587 -22.61 -11.54 23.04
N MET A 588 -23.02 -11.86 24.28
CA MET A 588 -22.47 -12.99 25.05
C MET A 588 -22.73 -14.34 24.37
N LEU A 589 -23.92 -14.56 23.80
CA LEU A 589 -24.29 -15.79 23.08
C LEU A 589 -23.89 -15.78 21.59
N ASN A 590 -23.35 -14.66 21.10
CA ASN A 590 -23.19 -14.34 19.68
C ASN A 590 -24.49 -14.54 18.84
N TYR A 591 -25.65 -14.36 19.46
CA TYR A 591 -26.96 -14.50 18.82
C TYR A 591 -27.33 -13.21 18.08
N ALA A 592 -27.14 -13.22 16.76
CA ALA A 592 -27.23 -12.03 15.90
C ALA A 592 -28.53 -11.20 16.04
N PRO A 593 -29.74 -11.78 16.15
CA PRO A 593 -30.98 -10.99 16.23
C PRO A 593 -31.08 -10.09 17.49
N MET A 594 -30.52 -10.53 18.61
CA MET A 594 -30.41 -9.73 19.84
C MET A 594 -29.18 -8.80 19.82
N LYS A 595 -28.04 -9.30 19.33
CA LYS A 595 -26.77 -8.58 19.23
C LYS A 595 -26.87 -7.32 18.38
N ASN A 596 -27.65 -7.40 17.30
CA ASN A 596 -27.76 -6.36 16.28
C ASN A 596 -28.98 -5.44 16.50
N ILE A 597 -29.63 -5.47 17.68
CA ILE A 597 -30.91 -4.79 17.91
C ILE A 597 -30.85 -3.27 17.69
N GLY A 598 -29.68 -2.64 17.89
CA GLY A 598 -29.45 -1.23 17.60
C GLY A 598 -29.57 -0.84 16.12
N PHE A 599 -29.46 -1.79 15.18
CA PHE A 599 -29.71 -1.52 13.75
C PHE A 599 -31.18 -1.16 13.44
N LYS A 600 -32.10 -1.39 14.39
CA LYS A 600 -33.52 -0.99 14.29
C LYS A 600 -33.92 0.07 15.30
N SER A 601 -32.99 0.66 16.06
CA SER A 601 -33.28 1.70 17.06
C SER A 601 -32.29 2.86 16.96
N GLY A 602 -32.40 3.83 17.88
CA GLY A 602 -31.46 4.95 17.96
C GLY A 602 -31.41 5.77 16.67
N ASP A 603 -30.23 5.93 16.11
CA ASP A 603 -29.97 6.75 14.91
C ASP A 603 -30.69 6.20 13.66
N TYR A 604 -31.21 4.95 13.69
CA TYR A 604 -32.10 4.42 12.63
C TYR A 604 -33.39 5.24 12.47
N LEU A 605 -33.80 6.01 13.49
CA LEU A 605 -34.95 6.92 13.45
C LEU A 605 -34.88 7.91 12.27
N TYR A 606 -33.67 8.30 11.85
CA TYR A 606 -33.42 9.30 10.82
C TYR A 606 -33.14 8.69 9.42
N ALA A 607 -33.26 7.37 9.26
CA ALA A 607 -32.99 6.72 7.97
C ALA A 607 -34.00 7.13 6.89
N ASN A 608 -33.56 7.25 5.64
CA ASN A 608 -34.42 7.45 4.45
C ASN A 608 -35.41 8.65 4.51
N GLY A 609 -35.15 9.66 5.34
CA GLY A 609 -36.05 10.81 5.53
C GLY A 609 -37.12 10.61 6.62
N HIS A 610 -37.03 9.54 7.40
CA HIS A 610 -37.75 9.41 8.66
C HIS A 610 -37.20 10.36 9.74
N GLY A 611 -37.91 10.47 10.86
CA GLY A 611 -37.47 11.28 12.01
C GLY A 611 -38.43 11.17 13.20
N PRO A 612 -38.25 12.02 14.22
CA PRO A 612 -39.14 12.10 15.38
C PRO A 612 -40.62 12.25 14.99
N GLY A 613 -41.47 11.38 15.52
CA GLY A 613 -42.91 11.31 15.17
C GLY A 613 -43.23 10.66 13.82
N ASN A 614 -42.22 10.32 13.00
CA ASN A 614 -42.37 9.61 11.72
C ASN A 614 -41.23 8.57 11.53
N PRO A 615 -41.16 7.52 12.37
CA PRO A 615 -40.09 6.52 12.32
C PRO A 615 -40.24 5.55 11.13
N PRO A 616 -39.20 4.76 10.81
CA PRO A 616 -39.35 3.55 10.00
C PRO A 616 -40.39 2.59 10.58
N SER A 617 -41.10 1.85 9.72
CA SER A 617 -42.22 0.99 10.15
C SER A 617 -41.80 -0.20 11.02
N ASP A 618 -40.55 -0.64 10.92
CA ASP A 618 -39.93 -1.69 11.72
C ASP A 618 -38.96 -1.16 12.80
N PHE A 619 -39.03 0.14 13.10
CA PHE A 619 -38.29 0.76 14.21
C PHE A 619 -38.70 0.16 15.56
N VAL A 620 -37.69 -0.08 16.40
CA VAL A 620 -37.84 -0.57 17.78
C VAL A 620 -37.54 0.55 18.75
N TYR A 621 -38.52 0.93 19.56
CA TYR A 621 -38.33 1.90 20.62
C TYR A 621 -37.63 1.31 21.84
N PHE A 622 -36.69 2.09 22.36
CA PHE A 622 -36.14 1.99 23.69
C PHE A 622 -36.21 3.36 24.32
N GLY A 623 -36.65 3.48 25.58
CA GLY A 623 -36.81 4.79 26.22
C GLY A 623 -35.50 5.55 26.31
N GLU A 624 -34.38 4.84 26.48
CA GLU A 624 -33.04 5.41 26.61
C GLU A 624 -32.48 5.95 25.27
N ASP A 625 -32.95 5.44 24.13
CA ASP A 625 -32.67 6.05 22.82
C ASP A 625 -33.66 7.19 22.55
N GLY A 626 -34.96 6.91 22.67
CA GLY A 626 -36.04 7.79 22.21
C GLY A 626 -36.17 9.12 22.97
N GLN A 627 -35.34 9.33 24.00
CA GLN A 627 -35.25 10.56 24.77
C GLN A 627 -33.96 11.36 24.57
N THR A 628 -32.95 10.86 23.84
CA THR A 628 -31.68 11.58 23.61
C THR A 628 -31.43 11.88 22.15
N PHE A 629 -30.98 13.08 21.83
CA PHE A 629 -30.79 13.53 20.44
C PHE A 629 -29.70 14.60 20.35
N TYR A 630 -29.31 14.96 19.13
CA TYR A 630 -28.58 16.20 18.89
C TYR A 630 -29.57 17.25 18.40
N VAL A 631 -29.62 18.43 19.05
CA VAL A 631 -30.60 19.48 18.73
C VAL A 631 -30.48 19.90 17.26
N ALA A 632 -31.54 19.65 16.48
CA ALA A 632 -31.64 20.06 15.09
C ALA A 632 -32.38 21.41 14.93
N GLN A 633 -32.33 21.98 13.73
CA GLN A 633 -33.07 23.22 13.43
C GLN A 633 -34.59 23.03 13.61
N SER A 634 -35.12 21.84 13.27
CA SER A 634 -36.51 21.46 13.53
C SER A 634 -36.92 21.62 14.99
N ASP A 635 -36.02 21.33 15.92
CA ASP A 635 -36.32 21.26 17.34
C ASP A 635 -36.32 22.68 17.93
N ILE A 636 -35.43 23.54 17.42
CA ILE A 636 -35.47 25.00 17.65
C ILE A 636 -36.77 25.58 17.07
N ASP A 637 -37.11 25.27 15.82
CA ASP A 637 -38.30 25.80 15.15
C ASP A 637 -39.59 25.38 15.86
N ILE A 638 -39.71 24.11 16.26
CA ILE A 638 -40.85 23.59 17.03
C ILE A 638 -40.95 24.31 18.37
N THR A 639 -39.88 24.37 19.16
CA THR A 639 -39.90 24.95 20.51
C THR A 639 -40.09 26.47 20.54
N ASN A 640 -39.81 27.18 19.45
CA ASN A 640 -40.08 28.63 19.31
C ASN A 640 -41.40 28.92 18.56
N SER A 641 -42.29 27.94 18.43
CA SER A 641 -43.58 28.06 17.75
C SER A 641 -44.78 27.82 18.67
N SER A 642 -45.99 28.12 18.18
CA SER A 642 -47.24 27.75 18.83
C SER A 642 -47.52 26.24 18.89
N SER A 643 -46.65 25.41 18.28
CA SER A 643 -46.70 23.94 18.38
C SER A 643 -45.92 23.41 19.58
N TRP A 644 -45.17 24.25 20.30
CA TRP A 644 -44.49 23.86 21.54
C TRP A 644 -45.50 23.65 22.67
N HIS A 645 -45.42 22.51 23.34
CA HIS A 645 -46.32 22.15 24.43
C HIS A 645 -45.59 21.35 25.53
N PRO A 646 -44.60 21.95 26.22
CA PRO A 646 -43.79 21.27 27.23
C PRO A 646 -44.61 20.92 28.48
N ASP A 647 -44.05 20.08 29.36
CA ASP A 647 -44.68 19.78 30.66
C ASP A 647 -44.60 21.00 31.59
N THR A 648 -45.72 21.69 31.74
CA THR A 648 -45.81 22.93 32.53
C THR A 648 -45.73 22.72 34.04
N ARG A 649 -45.71 21.47 34.53
CA ARG A 649 -45.58 21.15 35.97
C ARG A 649 -44.25 21.58 36.58
N THR A 650 -43.23 21.81 35.76
CA THR A 650 -41.88 22.25 36.16
C THR A 650 -41.50 23.59 35.55
N ALA A 651 -42.48 24.47 35.28
CA ALA A 651 -42.23 25.80 34.74
C ALA A 651 -41.30 26.64 35.66
N PRO A 652 -40.44 27.53 35.11
CA PRO A 652 -40.36 27.94 33.70
C PRO A 652 -39.74 26.88 32.77
N ASN A 653 -40.38 26.68 31.63
CA ASN A 653 -39.86 25.87 30.53
C ASN A 653 -38.97 26.73 29.62
N TYR A 654 -37.98 26.15 28.96
CA TYR A 654 -37.03 26.85 28.10
C TYR A 654 -37.00 26.24 26.69
N PRO A 655 -37.17 27.03 25.61
CA PRO A 655 -37.09 26.50 24.24
C PRO A 655 -35.64 26.23 23.84
N TYR A 656 -35.44 25.41 22.82
CA TYR A 656 -34.11 25.25 22.23
C TYR A 656 -33.71 26.51 21.43
N THR A 657 -32.41 26.77 21.37
CA THR A 657 -31.88 27.99 20.75
C THR A 657 -30.78 27.67 19.74
N LYS A 658 -30.47 28.60 18.83
CA LYS A 658 -29.38 28.43 17.86
C LYS A 658 -28.00 28.20 18.49
N ALA A 659 -27.80 28.59 19.75
CA ALA A 659 -26.59 28.30 20.52
C ALA A 659 -26.46 26.82 20.93
N MET A 660 -27.55 26.04 20.85
CA MET A 660 -27.60 24.61 21.17
C MET A 660 -27.53 23.72 19.93
N LEU A 661 -27.51 24.27 18.71
CA LEU A 661 -27.58 23.47 17.48
C LEU A 661 -26.43 22.46 17.41
N GLY A 662 -26.76 21.17 17.30
CA GLY A 662 -25.81 20.06 17.31
C GLY A 662 -25.35 19.60 18.71
N MET A 663 -25.83 20.20 19.81
CA MET A 663 -25.52 19.74 21.16
C MET A 663 -26.33 18.48 21.52
N PRO A 664 -25.74 17.52 22.26
CA PRO A 664 -26.46 16.36 22.77
C PRO A 664 -27.38 16.78 23.92
N GLU A 665 -28.67 16.44 23.80
CA GLU A 665 -29.74 16.93 24.66
C GLU A 665 -30.84 15.88 24.87
N TRP A 666 -31.73 16.14 25.84
CA TRP A 666 -32.80 15.25 26.26
C TRP A 666 -34.19 15.86 26.09
N GLY A 667 -35.17 15.02 25.76
CA GLY A 667 -36.59 15.38 25.70
C GLY A 667 -37.48 14.20 26.08
N ILE A 668 -38.40 14.43 27.03
CA ILE A 668 -39.24 13.42 27.72
C ILE A 668 -39.86 12.32 26.83
N ARG A 669 -40.25 12.68 25.59
CA ARG A 669 -40.80 11.77 24.59
C ARG A 669 -40.28 12.08 23.18
N TYR A 670 -39.02 12.54 23.06
CA TYR A 670 -38.52 13.20 21.85
C TYR A 670 -38.84 12.44 20.54
N SER A 671 -38.52 11.15 20.44
CA SER A 671 -38.70 10.39 19.19
C SER A 671 -40.16 10.13 18.78
N THR A 672 -41.14 10.36 19.66
CA THR A 672 -42.58 10.21 19.37
C THR A 672 -43.36 11.51 19.43
N SER A 673 -42.84 12.54 20.09
CA SER A 673 -43.53 13.82 20.34
C SER A 673 -42.49 14.92 20.68
N PRO A 674 -41.70 15.40 19.70
CA PRO A 674 -40.60 16.33 19.94
C PRO A 674 -41.06 17.68 20.52
N SER A 675 -42.32 18.07 20.32
CA SER A 675 -42.95 19.26 20.89
C SER A 675 -43.18 19.23 22.41
N LEU A 676 -42.99 18.08 23.08
CA LEU A 676 -42.93 17.98 24.55
C LEU A 676 -41.56 18.35 25.13
N SER A 677 -40.54 18.55 24.30
CA SER A 677 -39.16 18.72 24.74
C SER A 677 -38.90 20.11 25.34
N ASP A 678 -38.00 20.18 26.32
CA ASP A 678 -37.72 21.36 27.14
C ASP A 678 -36.22 21.38 27.48
N ALA A 679 -35.56 22.52 27.29
CA ALA A 679 -34.14 22.68 27.60
C ALA A 679 -33.85 22.75 29.10
N SER A 680 -34.86 22.99 29.96
CA SER A 680 -34.70 23.06 31.42
C SER A 680 -34.05 21.80 32.01
N TRP A 681 -33.03 21.98 32.83
CA TRP A 681 -32.48 20.90 33.67
C TRP A 681 -33.46 20.43 34.76
N ASN A 682 -34.44 21.27 35.10
CA ASN A 682 -35.56 20.96 35.99
C ASN A 682 -36.76 20.33 35.25
N ALA A 683 -36.71 20.18 33.92
CA ALA A 683 -37.79 19.59 33.12
C ALA A 683 -38.27 18.27 33.72
N ASN A 684 -39.59 18.12 33.82
CA ASN A 684 -40.20 16.99 34.52
C ASN A 684 -39.73 15.64 33.96
N TYR A 685 -39.48 14.66 34.85
CA TYR A 685 -38.87 13.36 34.55
C TYR A 685 -37.43 13.34 34.02
N ARG A 686 -36.79 14.47 33.70
CA ARG A 686 -35.36 14.50 33.28
C ARG A 686 -34.39 13.91 34.31
N THR A 687 -34.80 13.96 35.58
CA THR A 687 -34.02 13.48 36.75
C THR A 687 -34.71 12.32 37.49
N ILE A 688 -36.03 12.14 37.32
CA ILE A 688 -36.84 11.18 38.08
C ILE A 688 -36.91 9.85 37.34
N GLY A 689 -36.42 8.80 37.98
CA GLY A 689 -36.60 7.42 37.57
C GLY A 689 -35.76 7.03 36.36
N THR A 690 -34.89 6.05 36.51
CA THR A 690 -34.13 5.40 35.42
C THR A 690 -33.23 6.27 34.52
N GLY A 691 -33.27 7.61 34.61
CA GLY A 691 -32.44 8.56 33.85
C GLY A 691 -30.95 8.52 34.22
N VAL A 692 -30.19 9.59 33.94
CA VAL A 692 -28.71 9.57 33.82
C VAL A 692 -27.94 8.87 34.96
N SER A 693 -28.46 8.87 36.20
CA SER A 693 -27.92 8.04 37.30
C SER A 693 -27.72 6.55 36.95
N THR A 694 -28.59 5.99 36.11
CA THR A 694 -28.48 4.62 35.57
C THR A 694 -27.68 4.60 34.28
N TRP A 695 -28.02 5.48 33.33
CA TRP A 695 -27.41 5.51 32.00
C TRP A 695 -25.89 5.69 32.06
N ALA A 696 -25.37 6.41 33.05
CA ALA A 696 -23.94 6.49 33.35
C ALA A 696 -23.29 5.09 33.46
N GLY A 697 -23.88 4.18 34.24
CA GLY A 697 -23.35 2.82 34.43
C GLY A 697 -23.47 1.94 33.19
N THR A 698 -24.63 1.94 32.54
CA THR A 698 -24.86 1.16 31.32
C THR A 698 -23.97 1.64 30.17
N SER A 699 -23.84 2.96 29.97
CA SER A 699 -22.95 3.53 28.95
C SER A 699 -21.47 3.21 29.18
N ILE A 700 -21.06 2.89 30.42
CA ILE A 700 -19.71 2.40 30.73
C ILE A 700 -19.61 0.90 30.43
N ALA A 701 -20.59 0.09 30.80
CA ALA A 701 -20.61 -1.34 30.45
C ALA A 701 -20.61 -1.58 28.92
N VAL A 702 -21.38 -0.79 28.17
CA VAL A 702 -21.37 -0.79 26.69
C VAL A 702 -19.96 -0.49 26.15
N ARG A 703 -19.27 0.51 26.72
CA ARG A 703 -17.89 0.86 26.33
C ARG A 703 -16.86 -0.22 26.74
N MET A 704 -17.02 -0.85 27.92
CA MET A 704 -16.20 -1.99 28.39
C MET A 704 -16.28 -3.22 27.47
N MET A 705 -17.39 -3.39 26.74
CA MET A 705 -17.55 -4.41 25.69
C MET A 705 -17.25 -3.91 24.27
N SER A 706 -16.78 -2.66 24.12
CA SER A 706 -16.56 -1.98 22.83
C SER A 706 -17.82 -1.91 21.94
N ALA A 707 -19.00 -1.90 22.55
CA ALA A 707 -20.29 -2.05 21.87
C ALA A 707 -20.97 -0.72 21.46
N LYS A 708 -20.33 0.46 21.61
CA LYS A 708 -20.91 1.76 21.20
C LYS A 708 -21.36 1.77 19.72
N THR A 709 -20.64 1.08 18.83
CA THR A 709 -21.05 0.93 17.41
C THR A 709 -22.26 0.02 17.22
N LEU A 710 -22.40 -1.05 18.00
CA LEU A 710 -23.61 -1.91 17.98
C LEU A 710 -24.83 -1.18 18.57
N TRP A 711 -24.59 -0.25 19.50
CA TRP A 711 -25.64 0.59 20.07
C TRP A 711 -26.27 1.54 19.04
N ASN A 712 -25.53 2.02 18.03
CA ASN A 712 -26.10 2.83 16.94
C ASN A 712 -26.91 4.06 17.42
N HIS A 713 -26.41 4.75 18.45
CA HIS A 713 -27.02 5.99 18.95
C HIS A 713 -25.98 6.83 19.70
N ASN A 714 -25.36 7.80 19.04
CA ASN A 714 -24.26 8.55 19.66
C ASN A 714 -24.72 9.57 20.70
N SER A 715 -25.88 10.22 20.51
CA SER A 715 -26.42 11.24 21.41
C SER A 715 -26.67 10.73 22.83
N TYR A 716 -27.04 9.47 23.02
CA TYR A 716 -27.14 8.84 24.35
C TYR A 716 -25.82 8.97 25.13
N PHE A 717 -24.71 8.53 24.54
CA PHE A 717 -23.40 8.57 25.19
C PHE A 717 -22.93 10.00 25.47
N ASP A 718 -23.12 10.88 24.48
CA ASP A 718 -22.58 12.24 24.53
C ASP A 718 -23.44 13.13 25.48
N TYR A 719 -24.74 12.87 25.60
CA TYR A 719 -25.62 13.49 26.60
C TYR A 719 -25.27 13.07 28.02
N ILE A 720 -24.99 11.78 28.24
CA ILE A 720 -24.54 11.26 29.54
C ILE A 720 -23.21 11.90 29.93
N ASP A 721 -22.26 11.98 28.99
CA ASP A 721 -20.96 12.60 29.21
C ASP A 721 -21.10 14.08 29.61
N ARG A 722 -21.96 14.83 28.90
CA ARG A 722 -22.32 16.22 29.19
C ARG A 722 -23.00 16.39 30.57
N TYR A 723 -24.04 15.61 30.85
CA TYR A 723 -24.77 15.66 32.13
C TYR A 723 -23.86 15.32 33.30
N MET A 724 -23.03 14.29 33.19
CA MET A 724 -22.13 13.84 34.28
C MET A 724 -21.01 14.84 34.62
N ALA A 725 -20.61 15.68 33.66
CA ALA A 725 -19.74 16.83 33.89
C ALA A 725 -20.49 18.00 34.58
N ILE A 726 -21.64 18.42 34.05
CA ILE A 726 -22.38 19.58 34.58
C ILE A 726 -22.89 19.30 36.01
N SER A 727 -23.41 18.10 36.26
CA SER A 727 -23.87 17.68 37.59
C SER A 727 -22.73 17.40 38.59
N LYS A 728 -21.47 17.31 38.13
CA LYS A 728 -20.26 17.36 38.98
C LYS A 728 -19.90 18.79 39.39
N GLY A 729 -20.42 19.80 38.68
CA GLY A 729 -20.02 21.20 38.82
C GLY A 729 -18.90 21.62 37.85
N ASP A 730 -18.53 20.77 36.89
CA ASP A 730 -17.69 21.18 35.77
C ASP A 730 -18.49 22.10 34.80
N ARG A 731 -17.82 22.80 33.90
CA ARG A 731 -18.50 23.57 32.84
C ARG A 731 -19.15 22.62 31.84
N ASP A 732 -20.26 23.04 31.20
CA ASP A 732 -20.82 22.34 30.04
C ASP A 732 -19.72 22.21 28.96
N PRO A 733 -19.38 20.98 28.50
CA PRO A 733 -18.37 20.77 27.46
C PRO A 733 -18.66 21.52 26.14
N PHE A 734 -19.92 21.88 25.89
CA PHE A 734 -20.36 22.62 24.72
C PHE A 734 -20.52 24.13 24.98
N GLY A 735 -20.20 24.60 26.19
CA GLY A 735 -20.15 26.02 26.56
C GLY A 735 -21.51 26.70 26.83
N TYR A 736 -22.63 26.01 26.67
CA TYR A 736 -23.96 26.54 26.96
C TYR A 736 -24.32 26.43 28.46
N VAL A 737 -25.16 27.33 28.97
CA VAL A 737 -25.71 27.27 30.34
C VAL A 737 -27.18 27.73 30.31
N VAL A 738 -28.09 26.93 30.87
CA VAL A 738 -29.49 27.35 31.07
C VAL A 738 -29.53 28.37 32.22
N PRO A 739 -30.05 29.59 32.03
CA PRO A 739 -29.92 30.66 33.02
C PRO A 739 -30.59 30.34 34.37
N GLY A 740 -29.78 30.32 35.44
CA GLY A 740 -30.23 30.07 36.81
C GLY A 740 -30.26 28.60 37.23
N GLU A 741 -30.06 27.66 36.31
CA GLU A 741 -30.20 26.22 36.57
C GLU A 741 -28.86 25.46 36.62
N LYS A 742 -28.93 24.21 37.09
CA LYS A 742 -27.85 23.21 37.00
C LYS A 742 -28.47 21.85 36.70
N ALA A 743 -27.71 20.96 36.03
CA ALA A 743 -28.07 19.55 35.93
C ALA A 743 -28.33 18.96 37.33
N GLY A 744 -29.41 18.18 37.46
CA GLY A 744 -29.90 17.69 38.75
C GLY A 744 -29.11 16.50 39.31
N ALA A 745 -29.82 15.48 39.79
CA ALA A 745 -29.20 14.35 40.49
C ALA A 745 -28.12 13.65 39.64
N ARG A 746 -26.87 13.68 40.11
CA ARG A 746 -25.72 12.97 39.54
C ARG A 746 -25.78 11.46 39.84
N ALA A 747 -25.13 10.64 39.03
CA ALA A 747 -24.82 9.27 39.45
C ALA A 747 -23.87 9.28 40.66
N THR A 748 -24.21 8.54 41.72
CA THR A 748 -23.41 8.45 42.97
C THR A 748 -23.17 6.98 43.35
N GLY A 749 -22.53 6.75 44.50
CA GLY A 749 -22.24 5.41 45.00
C GLY A 749 -21.42 4.58 43.99
N PHE A 750 -21.77 3.30 43.86
CA PHE A 750 -21.08 2.37 42.98
C PHE A 750 -21.10 2.81 41.50
N ILE A 751 -22.26 3.18 40.95
CA ILE A 751 -22.38 3.56 39.54
C ILE A 751 -21.59 4.84 39.24
N GLY A 752 -21.71 5.87 40.10
CA GLY A 752 -20.96 7.12 39.95
C GLY A 752 -19.45 6.92 40.02
N ALA A 753 -18.97 6.11 40.98
CA ALA A 753 -17.54 5.83 41.13
C ALA A 753 -16.98 4.98 39.97
N MET A 754 -17.74 4.00 39.47
CA MET A 754 -17.37 3.23 38.26
C MET A 754 -17.25 4.15 37.04
N TYR A 755 -18.19 5.08 36.87
CA TYR A 755 -18.14 6.07 35.80
C TYR A 755 -16.90 6.97 35.91
N ASP A 756 -16.69 7.63 37.05
CA ASP A 756 -15.59 8.57 37.25
C ASP A 756 -14.20 7.89 37.14
N THR A 757 -14.11 6.60 37.48
CA THR A 757 -12.86 5.82 37.38
C THR A 757 -12.56 5.35 35.96
N TYR A 758 -13.58 4.88 35.22
CA TYR A 758 -13.39 4.17 33.96
C TYR A 758 -13.74 4.97 32.71
N ARG A 759 -14.46 6.10 32.80
CA ARG A 759 -14.86 6.88 31.61
C ARG A 759 -13.66 7.27 30.74
N ASN A 760 -12.54 7.68 31.33
CA ASN A 760 -11.36 8.16 30.60
C ASN A 760 -10.56 7.07 29.84
N GLN A 761 -11.03 5.82 29.82
CA GLN A 761 -10.40 4.71 29.09
C GLN A 761 -11.04 4.44 27.70
N PHE A 762 -12.01 5.27 27.29
CA PHE A 762 -12.93 5.00 26.17
C PHE A 762 -13.32 6.24 25.36
#